data_AF-A0A4Y2CTX0-F1
#
_entry.id   AF-A0A4Y2CTX0-F1
#
_cell.length_a   1.000
_cell.length_b   1.000
_cell.length_c   1.000
_cell.angle_alpha   90.00
_cell.angle_beta   90.00
_cell.angle_gamma   90.00
#
_symmetry.space_group_name_H-M   'P 1'
#
loop_
_entity.id
_entity.type
_entity.pdbx_description
1 polymer ?
#
loop_
_entity_poly.entity_id
_entity_poly.type
_entity_poly.pdbx_seq_one_letter_code
_entity_poly.pdbx_strand_id
1 'polypeptide(L)'
;MYVLDHTLPYIILGMPELSKYDITIDCSKQKICQNGKNLNKSQNDKSHSNDKSKQNISLHISECKQINSHYSQTTEDQVNPPQSVTENKCELRKEVKDIIKNFDSVFSKDKYDVGALRVVPQRIVLNSDLPVSLRPYRTSPVEEQEIKSQVEKLLQAGLIKESNSPYSSPVTLAFKRDEGKKTRLCIDFRKLNALCKSDSEPLPLMDSLLDKLSKAKIFSSLDLASGLSTLRDYEKNYAITELECLAIVDALDKFYYYLHGQKFVIHTDHAALVWLKNVKNLRGRLFRWSLKLSMFDYEIKYQKGCTNIEADMLSRHPISHHLQHAVHLLDINEIKTQQKNDNLCGPKYHEVKDVIVIKKRNLYKIVVPFSLRLKLLNQAHEQFGHPGVQKMLNLITPQYYWPNITSDITEFVKHCSVCQLNKKRKQKRFGLLQQVPPTSTPFECISVDTVGGFNYYNSTKKFLHIVIDHATRHIWAFPSKNENSETYINILKQIFQIQVPVKLLTDRNAAFTSSRFKKFLRNYNVKHLLTTAHHPQTNGKVERVNQSLVTRLKCKVNSTSTKVPWTKLLESVTNEYNLTPHSITKYPPAYLLLGTLPYDSPIGQNSYYEPVNEARNLALQRTIDYHNKNKIRYDARFVDKKFNPGDLVVYEEFHYPNTRKLTPPFSGPYEVIKQCSE
;
A
#
# COMPACT_ATOMS: atom_id res chain seq x y z
N MET A 1 -44.06 -2.12 -15.53
CA MET A 1 -45.10 -3.18 -15.61
C MET A 1 -44.63 -4.26 -16.59
N TYR A 2 -44.36 -5.46 -16.07
CA TYR A 2 -44.58 -6.84 -16.59
C TYR A 2 -43.83 -7.77 -15.62
N VAL A 3 -44.54 -8.72 -14.99
CA VAL A 3 -43.94 -9.77 -14.16
C VAL A 3 -43.45 -10.86 -15.12
N LEU A 4 -42.13 -11.04 -15.22
CA LEU A 4 -41.53 -12.15 -15.95
C LEU A 4 -41.56 -13.39 -15.06
N ASP A 5 -42.21 -14.44 -15.58
CA ASP A 5 -42.37 -15.74 -14.94
C ASP A 5 -41.02 -16.50 -14.84
N HIS A 6 -40.55 -16.64 -13.61
CA HIS A 6 -39.75 -17.70 -12.96
C HIS A 6 -38.72 -18.58 -13.71
N THR A 7 -38.04 -18.15 -14.77
CA THR A 7 -36.98 -19.00 -15.41
C THR A 7 -35.62 -18.37 -15.70
N LEU A 8 -35.33 -17.14 -15.22
CA LEU A 8 -33.99 -16.55 -15.28
C LEU A 8 -33.47 -16.26 -13.86
N PRO A 9 -32.25 -16.69 -13.47
CA PRO A 9 -31.72 -16.44 -12.13
C PRO A 9 -31.18 -15.02 -11.91
N TYR A 10 -31.33 -14.10 -12.88
CA TYR A 10 -30.71 -12.78 -12.82
C TYR A 10 -31.67 -11.68 -13.29
N ILE A 11 -31.76 -10.60 -12.51
CA ILE A 11 -32.36 -9.34 -12.92
C ILE A 11 -31.23 -8.47 -13.52
N ILE A 12 -31.24 -8.27 -14.83
CA ILE A 12 -30.42 -7.25 -15.50
C ILE A 12 -31.35 -6.12 -15.91
N LEU A 13 -31.40 -5.04 -15.14
CA LEU A 13 -32.06 -3.79 -15.54
C LEU A 13 -31.18 -2.60 -15.16
N GLY A 14 -30.83 -1.78 -16.16
CA GLY A 14 -30.08 -0.53 -15.92
C GLY A 14 -29.01 -0.15 -16.95
N MET A 15 -29.01 -0.68 -18.18
CA MET A 15 -28.12 -0.16 -19.23
C MET A 15 -28.89 0.65 -20.27
N PRO A 16 -28.65 1.97 -20.39
CA PRO A 16 -29.10 2.80 -21.52
C PRO A 16 -28.55 2.32 -22.89
N GLU A 17 -27.64 1.34 -22.90
CA GLU A 17 -26.87 0.92 -24.07
C GLU A 17 -27.30 -0.44 -24.65
N LEU A 18 -28.38 -1.04 -24.17
CA LEU A 18 -28.98 -2.23 -24.80
C LEU A 18 -29.39 -1.96 -26.26
N SER A 19 -29.63 -0.70 -26.63
CA SER A 19 -29.86 -0.24 -28.00
C SER A 19 -28.65 -0.38 -28.93
N LYS A 20 -27.41 -0.46 -28.42
CA LYS A 20 -26.20 -0.63 -29.24
C LYS A 20 -25.99 -2.07 -29.74
N TYR A 21 -26.64 -3.05 -29.13
CA TYR A 21 -26.39 -4.47 -29.37
C TYR A 21 -27.51 -5.20 -30.14
N ASP A 22 -28.52 -4.46 -30.61
CA ASP A 22 -29.65 -4.93 -31.42
C ASP A 22 -30.28 -6.24 -30.89
N ILE A 23 -30.49 -6.25 -29.58
CA ILE A 23 -31.06 -7.39 -28.86
C ILE A 23 -32.59 -7.29 -28.94
N THR A 24 -33.20 -8.28 -29.56
CA THR A 24 -34.66 -8.40 -29.71
C THR A 24 -35.17 -9.54 -28.84
N ILE A 25 -36.13 -9.22 -27.97
CA ILE A 25 -36.79 -10.19 -27.09
C ILE A 25 -38.19 -10.44 -27.67
N ASP A 26 -38.38 -11.61 -28.30
CA ASP A 26 -39.68 -12.03 -28.80
C ASP A 26 -40.43 -12.76 -27.68
N CYS A 27 -41.24 -11.99 -26.95
CA CYS A 27 -42.02 -12.47 -25.81
C CYS A 27 -43.07 -13.52 -26.20
N SER A 28 -43.54 -13.52 -27.46
CA SER A 28 -44.53 -14.50 -27.95
C SER A 28 -43.91 -15.87 -28.20
N LYS A 29 -42.59 -15.91 -28.51
CA LYS A 29 -41.84 -17.13 -28.84
C LYS A 29 -40.82 -17.53 -27.78
N GLN A 30 -40.73 -16.80 -26.66
CA GLN A 30 -39.73 -16.99 -25.60
C GLN A 30 -38.28 -17.08 -26.11
N LYS A 31 -37.91 -16.17 -27.02
CA LYS A 31 -36.57 -16.14 -27.64
C LYS A 31 -35.88 -14.81 -27.38
N ILE A 32 -34.61 -14.88 -27.00
CA ILE A 32 -33.71 -13.73 -26.95
C ILE A 32 -32.77 -13.86 -28.14
N CYS A 33 -32.83 -12.88 -29.02
CA CYS A 33 -32.03 -12.81 -30.23
C CYS A 33 -31.05 -11.64 -30.13
N GLN A 34 -29.80 -11.86 -30.52
CA GLN A 34 -28.81 -10.80 -30.71
C GLN A 34 -28.39 -10.79 -32.17
N ASN A 35 -28.57 -9.66 -32.88
CA ASN A 35 -28.33 -9.57 -34.32
C ASN A 35 -29.01 -10.70 -35.13
N GLY A 36 -30.26 -11.03 -34.77
CA GLY A 36 -31.05 -12.07 -35.44
C GLY A 36 -30.69 -13.53 -35.11
N LYS A 37 -29.72 -13.80 -34.21
CA LYS A 37 -29.36 -15.16 -33.77
C LYS A 37 -29.93 -15.47 -32.38
N ASN A 38 -30.65 -16.59 -32.27
CA ASN A 38 -31.28 -17.06 -31.04
C ASN A 38 -30.22 -17.63 -30.07
N LEU A 39 -30.18 -17.10 -28.85
CA LEU A 39 -29.20 -17.46 -27.82
C LEU A 39 -29.61 -18.70 -26.99
N ASN A 40 -30.84 -19.21 -27.13
CA ASN A 40 -31.39 -20.27 -26.27
C ASN A 40 -31.01 -21.72 -26.67
N LYS A 41 -29.83 -21.97 -27.25
CA LYS A 41 -29.34 -23.35 -27.45
C LYS A 41 -27.88 -23.48 -27.02
N SER A 42 -27.67 -23.94 -25.78
CA SER A 42 -26.50 -24.73 -25.42
C SER A 42 -26.95 -26.13 -25.03
N GLN A 43 -26.47 -27.11 -25.77
CA GLN A 43 -26.65 -28.53 -25.57
C GLN A 43 -26.19 -28.98 -24.18
N ASN A 44 -27.08 -29.66 -23.46
CA ASN A 44 -26.95 -31.00 -22.87
C ASN A 44 -27.45 -31.07 -21.42
N ASP A 45 -28.66 -31.62 -21.32
CA ASP A 45 -29.20 -32.31 -20.17
C ASP A 45 -28.29 -33.47 -19.72
N LYS A 46 -28.18 -33.66 -18.39
CA LYS A 46 -28.71 -34.87 -17.72
C LYS A 46 -28.61 -34.79 -16.19
N SER A 47 -29.71 -35.27 -15.58
CA SER A 47 -29.95 -35.83 -14.23
C SER A 47 -30.15 -34.92 -13.01
N HIS A 48 -31.44 -34.87 -12.61
CA HIS A 48 -32.05 -35.07 -11.26
C HIS A 48 -31.57 -34.23 -10.06
N SER A 49 -32.40 -33.72 -9.14
CA SER A 49 -33.81 -33.92 -8.81
C SER A 49 -34.29 -32.83 -7.83
N ASN A 50 -35.58 -32.47 -7.92
CA ASN A 50 -36.49 -31.86 -6.93
C ASN A 50 -35.92 -31.25 -5.63
N ASP A 51 -36.12 -29.94 -5.45
CA ASP A 51 -36.90 -29.46 -4.30
C ASP A 51 -37.50 -28.06 -4.53
N LYS A 52 -38.78 -27.89 -4.17
CA LYS A 52 -39.52 -26.63 -4.28
C LYS A 52 -39.33 -25.77 -3.02
N SER A 53 -39.32 -24.45 -3.23
CA SER A 53 -39.62 -23.37 -2.28
C SER A 53 -38.51 -22.86 -1.34
N LYS A 54 -37.86 -21.78 -1.78
CA LYS A 54 -37.53 -20.54 -1.03
C LYS A 54 -36.69 -19.64 -1.94
N GLN A 55 -37.31 -18.62 -2.54
CA GLN A 55 -36.61 -17.62 -3.34
C GLN A 55 -35.89 -16.65 -2.38
N ASN A 56 -34.56 -16.75 -2.31
CA ASN A 56 -33.71 -15.81 -1.59
C ASN A 56 -33.06 -14.85 -2.58
N ILE A 57 -33.19 -13.55 -2.34
CA ILE A 57 -32.46 -12.49 -3.06
C ILE A 57 -31.01 -12.49 -2.56
N SER A 58 -30.03 -12.61 -3.46
CA SER A 58 -28.59 -12.63 -3.14
C SER A 58 -27.87 -11.38 -3.65
N LEU A 59 -27.03 -10.79 -2.81
CA LEU A 59 -26.23 -9.58 -3.11
C LEU A 59 -24.74 -9.90 -2.98
N HIS A 60 -23.95 -9.55 -4.00
CA HIS A 60 -22.53 -9.94 -4.12
C HIS A 60 -21.61 -8.70 -4.19
N ILE A 61 -20.50 -8.68 -3.43
CA ILE A 61 -19.55 -7.55 -3.32
C ILE A 61 -18.09 -8.07 -3.28
N SER A 62 -17.11 -7.29 -3.80
CA SER A 62 -15.65 -7.58 -3.68
C SER A 62 -14.73 -6.33 -3.84
N GLU A 63 -13.41 -6.50 -3.67
CA GLU A 63 -12.32 -5.52 -3.43
C GLU A 63 -12.20 -4.32 -4.40
N CYS A 64 -11.90 -3.11 -3.86
CA CYS A 64 -11.74 -1.86 -4.65
C CYS A 64 -10.35 -1.19 -4.51
N LYS A 65 -9.74 -0.73 -5.63
CA LYS A 65 -8.41 -0.07 -5.68
C LYS A 65 -8.45 1.37 -6.24
N GLN A 66 -7.96 2.29 -5.39
CA GLN A 66 -7.43 3.67 -5.54
C GLN A 66 -7.62 4.48 -6.84
N ILE A 67 -8.13 5.73 -6.69
CA ILE A 67 -7.95 6.88 -7.60
C ILE A 67 -7.88 8.22 -6.80
N ASN A 68 -6.99 9.14 -7.20
CA ASN A 68 -6.73 10.54 -6.74
C ASN A 68 -7.53 11.56 -7.62
N SER A 69 -7.73 12.87 -7.36
CA SER A 69 -7.64 13.85 -6.27
C SER A 69 -8.09 15.23 -6.84
N HIS A 70 -8.70 16.15 -6.06
CA HIS A 70 -8.34 17.59 -6.00
C HIS A 70 -9.24 18.43 -5.03
N TYR A 71 -8.58 19.19 -4.13
CA TYR A 71 -8.87 20.48 -3.41
C TYR A 71 -10.30 20.80 -2.88
N SER A 72 -10.56 21.47 -1.75
CA SER A 72 -9.89 22.57 -1.01
C SER A 72 -10.31 22.61 0.48
N GLN A 73 -9.53 23.32 1.30
CA GLN A 73 -9.73 23.55 2.74
C GLN A 73 -10.83 24.58 3.06
N THR A 74 -11.59 24.38 4.15
CA THR A 74 -12.12 25.46 5.02
C THR A 74 -12.40 24.93 6.43
N THR A 75 -12.23 25.81 7.41
CA THR A 75 -12.08 25.62 8.86
C THR A 75 -13.36 25.89 9.67
N GLU A 76 -13.42 25.25 10.85
CA GLU A 76 -14.00 25.67 12.15
C GLU A 76 -15.51 25.88 12.35
N ASP A 77 -16.10 24.95 13.12
CA ASP A 77 -16.80 25.16 14.41
C ASP A 77 -17.66 26.41 14.60
N GLN A 78 -18.80 26.50 13.88
CA GLN A 78 -20.04 27.12 14.35
C GLN A 78 -21.25 26.41 13.72
N VAL A 79 -22.14 25.81 14.52
CA VAL A 79 -23.50 25.53 14.03
C VAL A 79 -24.27 26.83 14.17
N ASN A 80 -24.23 27.64 13.11
CA ASN A 80 -25.07 28.83 13.04
C ASN A 80 -26.54 28.39 12.97
N PRO A 81 -27.48 29.07 13.69
CA PRO A 81 -28.90 28.98 13.36
C PRO A 81 -29.08 29.32 11.87
N PRO A 82 -30.16 28.87 11.20
CA PRO A 82 -30.29 28.99 9.76
C PRO A 82 -30.40 30.46 9.34
N GLN A 83 -29.27 31.13 9.19
CA GLN A 83 -29.14 32.35 8.42
C GLN A 83 -28.39 31.98 7.14
N SER A 84 -29.07 32.26 6.03
CA SER A 84 -28.70 31.99 4.64
C SER A 84 -28.72 30.52 4.25
N VAL A 85 -29.87 30.12 3.69
CA VAL A 85 -29.93 29.60 2.31
C VAL A 85 -28.53 29.55 1.69
N THR A 86 -27.99 28.35 1.46
CA THR A 86 -26.83 28.19 0.58
C THR A 86 -27.13 28.88 -0.74
N GLU A 87 -26.45 29.99 -1.00
CA GLU A 87 -26.56 30.80 -2.22
C GLU A 87 -26.17 29.97 -3.45
N ASN A 88 -27.10 29.17 -3.94
CA ASN A 88 -27.17 28.80 -5.34
C ASN A 88 -27.91 29.92 -6.07
N LYS A 89 -27.18 31.00 -6.42
CA LYS A 89 -27.43 31.98 -7.51
C LYS A 89 -28.87 32.42 -7.91
N CYS A 90 -29.89 32.23 -7.07
CA CYS A 90 -31.23 32.77 -7.27
C CYS A 90 -31.80 33.26 -5.93
N GLU A 91 -32.15 34.53 -5.84
CA GLU A 91 -32.86 35.10 -4.70
C GLU A 91 -34.13 34.29 -4.41
N LEU A 92 -34.30 33.79 -3.18
CA LEU A 92 -35.56 33.16 -2.76
C LEU A 92 -36.71 34.17 -2.85
N ARG A 93 -37.79 33.77 -3.53
CA ARG A 93 -39.05 34.53 -3.62
C ARG A 93 -39.59 34.85 -2.22
N LYS A 94 -40.13 36.06 -2.04
CA LYS A 94 -40.73 36.54 -0.77
C LYS A 94 -41.72 35.54 -0.17
N GLU A 95 -42.55 34.94 -1.00
CA GLU A 95 -43.58 33.96 -0.61
C GLU A 95 -43.03 32.77 0.20
N VAL A 96 -41.85 32.24 -0.16
CA VAL A 96 -41.23 31.12 0.57
C VAL A 96 -40.66 31.58 1.91
N LYS A 97 -40.10 32.79 1.96
CA LYS A 97 -39.58 33.39 3.21
C LYS A 97 -40.71 33.64 4.21
N ASP A 98 -41.89 34.03 3.74
CA ASP A 98 -43.07 34.26 4.58
C ASP A 98 -43.63 32.94 5.13
N ILE A 99 -43.63 31.86 4.32
CA ILE A 99 -44.02 30.52 4.78
C ILE A 99 -43.07 30.01 5.88
N ILE A 100 -41.75 30.13 5.70
CA ILE A 100 -40.77 29.68 6.69
C ILE A 100 -40.97 30.43 8.03
N LYS A 101 -41.21 31.75 7.98
CA LYS A 101 -41.51 32.54 9.17
C LYS A 101 -42.79 32.11 9.89
N ASN A 102 -43.82 31.69 9.14
CA ASN A 102 -45.08 31.23 9.71
C ASN A 102 -44.97 29.88 10.42
N PHE A 103 -43.94 29.07 10.11
CA PHE A 103 -43.72 27.75 10.70
C PHE A 103 -42.39 27.65 11.47
N ASP A 104 -41.85 28.79 11.94
CA ASP A 104 -40.59 28.86 12.70
C ASP A 104 -40.56 27.91 13.91
N SER A 105 -41.71 27.72 14.57
CA SER A 105 -41.88 26.83 15.72
C SER A 105 -41.76 25.33 15.43
N VAL A 106 -41.79 24.92 14.15
CA VAL A 106 -41.65 23.51 13.74
C VAL A 106 -40.18 23.15 13.51
N PHE A 107 -39.33 24.15 13.30
CA PHE A 107 -37.89 23.94 13.10
C PHE A 107 -37.20 23.83 14.46
N SER A 108 -36.54 22.70 14.67
CA SER A 108 -35.78 22.41 15.88
C SER A 108 -34.64 23.43 16.07
N LYS A 109 -34.57 24.04 17.25
CA LYS A 109 -33.52 25.04 17.58
C LYS A 109 -32.19 24.39 17.91
N ASP A 110 -32.22 23.19 18.47
CA ASP A 110 -31.05 22.39 18.78
C ASP A 110 -31.38 20.88 18.80
N LYS A 111 -30.36 20.03 18.85
CA LYS A 111 -30.50 18.55 18.79
C LYS A 111 -31.34 17.91 19.91
N TYR A 112 -31.66 18.63 20.98
CA TYR A 112 -32.48 18.17 22.10
C TYR A 112 -33.89 18.79 22.09
N ASP A 113 -34.13 19.79 21.25
CA ASP A 113 -35.44 20.36 20.95
C ASP A 113 -36.22 19.43 20.00
N VAL A 114 -36.59 18.27 20.54
CA VAL A 114 -37.47 17.30 19.87
C VAL A 114 -38.86 17.48 20.47
N GLY A 115 -39.77 18.11 19.71
CA GLY A 115 -41.14 18.34 20.16
C GLY A 115 -41.89 17.05 20.52
N ALA A 116 -43.00 17.17 21.25
CA ALA A 116 -43.83 16.03 21.62
C ALA A 116 -44.72 15.58 20.44
N LEU A 117 -44.46 14.38 19.92
CA LEU A 117 -45.28 13.74 18.88
C LEU A 117 -46.64 13.31 19.45
N ARG A 118 -47.74 13.86 18.92
CA ARG A 118 -49.13 13.48 19.25
C ARG A 118 -49.56 12.23 18.48
N VAL A 119 -48.78 11.16 18.55
CA VAL A 119 -49.06 9.90 17.81
C VAL A 119 -49.11 8.73 18.79
N VAL A 120 -49.75 7.65 18.37
CA VAL A 120 -49.88 6.40 19.13
C VAL A 120 -48.49 5.93 19.58
N PRO A 121 -48.30 5.53 20.86
CA PRO A 121 -47.02 5.04 21.34
C PRO A 121 -46.54 3.86 20.49
N GLN A 122 -45.31 3.94 19.98
CA GLN A 122 -44.72 2.85 19.22
C GLN A 122 -44.47 1.65 20.14
N ARG A 123 -45.12 0.51 19.84
CA ARG A 123 -45.00 -0.72 20.62
C ARG A 123 -43.98 -1.65 19.97
N ILE A 124 -42.96 -2.04 20.71
CA ILE A 124 -41.99 -3.06 20.27
C ILE A 124 -42.63 -4.44 20.55
N VAL A 125 -43.01 -5.16 19.49
CA VAL A 125 -43.57 -6.52 19.61
C VAL A 125 -42.43 -7.53 19.55
N LEU A 126 -42.33 -8.41 20.55
CA LEU A 126 -41.28 -9.42 20.63
C LEU A 126 -41.78 -10.82 20.22
N ASN A 127 -40.84 -11.67 19.83
CA ASN A 127 -41.03 -13.09 19.50
C ASN A 127 -40.85 -14.02 20.72
N SER A 128 -40.40 -13.49 21.86
CA SER A 128 -40.17 -14.24 23.08
C SER A 128 -40.42 -13.34 24.29
N ASP A 129 -40.97 -13.93 25.35
CA ASP A 129 -41.21 -13.25 26.63
C ASP A 129 -39.96 -13.20 27.53
N LEU A 130 -38.85 -13.83 27.10
CA LEU A 130 -37.60 -13.81 27.86
C LEU A 130 -36.89 -12.46 27.72
N PRO A 131 -36.61 -11.76 28.84
CA PRO A 131 -36.00 -10.44 28.79
C PRO A 131 -34.53 -10.50 28.38
N VAL A 132 -34.12 -9.58 27.51
CA VAL A 132 -32.71 -9.38 27.16
C VAL A 132 -32.07 -8.48 28.20
N SER A 133 -31.30 -9.09 29.11
CA SER A 133 -30.52 -8.35 30.11
C SER A 133 -29.02 -8.55 29.89
N LEU A 134 -28.31 -7.46 29.61
CA LEU A 134 -26.90 -7.46 29.28
C LEU A 134 -26.11 -6.55 30.22
N ARG A 135 -24.93 -7.02 30.63
CA ARG A 135 -24.02 -6.22 31.46
C ARG A 135 -23.48 -5.02 30.66
N PRO A 136 -23.28 -3.85 31.30
CA PRO A 136 -22.60 -2.72 30.68
C PRO A 136 -21.22 -3.10 30.12
N TYR A 137 -20.82 -2.47 29.02
CA TYR A 137 -19.47 -2.63 28.50
C TYR A 137 -18.43 -1.98 29.43
N ARG A 138 -17.22 -2.55 29.49
CA ARG A 138 -16.11 -1.93 30.21
C ARG A 138 -15.65 -0.67 29.47
N THR A 139 -15.78 0.48 30.12
CA THR A 139 -15.37 1.80 29.61
C THR A 139 -14.16 2.34 30.37
N SER A 140 -13.42 3.26 29.76
CA SER A 140 -12.40 4.05 30.47
C SER A 140 -13.04 5.12 31.36
N PRO A 141 -12.34 5.65 32.38
CA PRO A 141 -12.90 6.70 33.25
C PRO A 141 -13.36 7.95 32.49
N VAL A 142 -12.65 8.32 31.42
CA VAL A 142 -13.00 9.45 30.55
C VAL A 142 -14.29 9.17 29.76
N GLU A 143 -14.42 7.96 29.21
CA GLU A 143 -15.63 7.56 28.49
C GLU A 143 -16.84 7.46 29.44
N GLU A 144 -16.64 7.01 30.68
CA GLU A 144 -17.70 6.94 31.69
C GLU A 144 -18.22 8.32 32.10
N GLN A 145 -17.32 9.30 32.29
CA GLN A 145 -17.69 10.70 32.57
C GLN A 145 -18.51 11.30 31.43
N GLU A 146 -18.09 11.07 30.17
CA GLU A 146 -18.82 11.56 29.00
C GLU A 146 -20.20 10.91 28.86
N ILE A 147 -20.30 9.58 29.10
CA ILE A 147 -21.59 8.87 29.11
C ILE A 147 -22.52 9.46 30.17
N LYS A 148 -22.03 9.67 31.41
CA LYS A 148 -22.83 10.26 32.50
C LYS A 148 -23.32 11.66 32.14
N SER A 149 -22.45 12.52 31.63
CA SER A 149 -22.82 13.88 31.21
C SER A 149 -23.90 13.90 30.13
N GLN A 150 -23.85 12.98 29.15
CA GLN A 150 -24.88 12.90 28.12
C GLN A 150 -26.19 12.32 28.62
N VAL A 151 -26.15 11.31 29.50
CA VAL A 151 -27.34 10.74 30.14
C VAL A 151 -28.05 11.80 30.97
N GLU A 152 -27.32 12.61 31.75
CA GLU A 152 -27.89 13.74 32.50
C GLU A 152 -28.58 14.75 31.60
N LYS A 153 -27.97 15.12 30.46
CA LYS A 153 -28.60 16.02 29.48
C LYS A 153 -29.88 15.44 28.89
N LEU A 154 -29.91 14.12 28.60
CA LEU A 154 -31.10 13.44 28.09
C LEU A 154 -32.21 13.34 29.14
N LEU A 155 -31.85 13.16 30.42
CA LEU A 155 -32.79 13.20 31.55
C LEU A 155 -33.37 14.60 31.74
N GLN A 156 -32.52 15.64 31.72
CA GLN A 156 -32.94 17.04 31.82
C GLN A 156 -33.85 17.46 30.65
N ALA A 157 -33.56 16.98 29.44
CA ALA A 157 -34.39 17.19 28.26
C ALA A 157 -35.69 16.36 28.26
N GLY A 158 -35.90 15.47 29.25
CA GLY A 158 -37.10 14.63 29.35
C GLY A 158 -37.21 13.53 28.29
N LEU A 159 -36.13 13.22 27.56
CA LEU A 159 -36.13 12.22 26.48
C LEU A 159 -35.98 10.78 26.99
N ILE A 160 -35.40 10.63 28.18
CA ILE A 160 -35.27 9.35 28.88
C ILE A 160 -35.71 9.51 30.33
N LYS A 161 -36.00 8.38 30.98
CA LYS A 161 -36.29 8.30 32.41
C LYS A 161 -35.59 7.09 33.02
N GLU A 162 -35.34 7.14 34.31
CA GLU A 162 -34.88 5.95 35.04
C GLU A 162 -35.93 4.84 34.97
N SER A 163 -35.46 3.60 34.85
CA SER A 163 -36.31 2.43 34.61
C SER A 163 -35.82 1.23 35.41
N ASN A 164 -36.77 0.49 35.99
CA ASN A 164 -36.55 -0.81 36.63
C ASN A 164 -36.90 -1.98 35.69
N SER A 165 -36.78 -1.76 34.37
CA SER A 165 -37.12 -2.76 33.36
C SER A 165 -36.27 -4.03 33.50
N PRO A 166 -36.84 -5.23 33.31
CA PRO A 166 -36.05 -6.45 33.22
C PRO A 166 -35.16 -6.51 31.97
N TYR A 167 -35.36 -5.59 31.01
CA TYR A 167 -34.55 -5.44 29.80
C TYR A 167 -33.41 -4.44 30.01
N SER A 168 -32.20 -4.79 29.59
CA SER A 168 -31.04 -3.89 29.60
C SER A 168 -30.16 -4.10 28.38
N SER A 169 -29.76 -2.99 27.75
CA SER A 169 -28.84 -2.98 26.60
C SER A 169 -27.64 -2.08 26.94
N PRO A 170 -26.40 -2.52 26.67
CA PRO A 170 -25.22 -1.77 27.03
C PRO A 170 -25.04 -0.56 26.10
N VAL A 171 -24.39 0.48 26.61
CA VAL A 171 -24.07 1.69 25.86
C VAL A 171 -22.58 1.76 25.52
N THR A 172 -22.26 2.44 24.42
CA THR A 172 -20.87 2.74 24.04
C THR A 172 -20.78 4.08 23.32
N LEU A 173 -19.59 4.67 23.33
CA LEU A 173 -19.29 5.92 22.62
C LEU A 173 -18.66 5.62 21.27
N ALA A 174 -19.30 6.10 20.20
CA ALA A 174 -18.76 6.10 18.85
C ALA A 174 -18.08 7.44 18.53
N PHE A 175 -17.12 7.40 17.60
CA PHE A 175 -16.38 8.59 17.16
C PHE A 175 -17.30 9.54 16.37
N LYS A 176 -17.42 10.79 16.82
CA LYS A 176 -18.10 11.85 16.08
C LYS A 176 -17.03 12.64 15.33
N ARG A 177 -17.14 12.66 14.01
CA ARG A 177 -16.13 13.21 13.09
C ARG A 177 -15.92 14.72 13.31
N ASP A 178 -17.00 15.44 13.57
CA ASP A 178 -17.00 16.91 13.74
C ASP A 178 -16.26 17.35 15.01
N GLU A 179 -16.28 16.53 16.07
CA GLU A 179 -15.70 16.86 17.37
C GLU A 179 -14.31 16.21 17.60
N GLY A 180 -13.83 15.43 16.63
CA GLY A 180 -12.55 14.74 16.69
C GLY A 180 -12.41 13.73 17.85
N LYS A 181 -13.50 13.37 18.53
CA LYS A 181 -13.52 12.57 19.77
C LYS A 181 -14.67 11.54 19.78
N LYS A 182 -14.59 10.56 20.69
CA LYS A 182 -15.66 9.56 20.92
C LYS A 182 -16.78 10.15 21.78
N THR A 183 -17.71 10.85 21.15
CA THR A 183 -18.80 11.56 21.86
C THR A 183 -20.19 11.13 21.40
N ARG A 184 -20.35 10.20 20.45
CA ARG A 184 -21.68 9.76 20.03
C ARG A 184 -22.15 8.61 20.91
N LEU A 185 -23.09 8.87 21.82
CA LEU A 185 -23.73 7.83 22.63
C LEU A 185 -24.56 6.89 21.74
N CYS A 186 -24.29 5.59 21.83
CA CYS A 186 -24.97 4.55 21.06
C CYS A 186 -25.40 3.40 21.97
N ILE A 187 -26.66 3.01 21.88
CA ILE A 187 -27.22 1.87 22.61
C ILE A 187 -27.16 0.63 21.71
N ASP A 188 -26.63 -0.48 22.22
CA ASP A 188 -26.51 -1.73 21.46
C ASP A 188 -27.77 -2.59 21.56
N PHE A 189 -28.77 -2.28 20.73
CA PHE A 189 -30.02 -3.03 20.68
C PHE A 189 -29.96 -4.31 19.83
N ARG A 190 -28.79 -4.76 19.34
CA ARG A 190 -28.73 -5.90 18.40
C ARG A 190 -29.41 -7.18 18.91
N LYS A 191 -29.25 -7.50 20.20
CA LYS A 191 -29.93 -8.67 20.80
C LYS A 191 -31.43 -8.46 20.99
N LEU A 192 -31.85 -7.24 21.29
CA LEU A 192 -33.27 -6.89 21.39
C LEU A 192 -33.91 -6.96 19.99
N ASN A 193 -33.30 -6.33 18.99
CA ASN A 193 -33.75 -6.34 17.59
C ASN A 193 -33.89 -7.76 17.03
N ALA A 194 -33.04 -8.71 17.43
CA ALA A 194 -33.17 -10.12 17.03
C ALA A 194 -34.42 -10.81 17.58
N LEU A 195 -34.99 -10.30 18.67
CA LEU A 195 -36.26 -10.78 19.24
C LEU A 195 -37.45 -9.97 18.77
N CYS A 196 -37.27 -8.76 18.21
CA CYS A 196 -38.36 -7.94 17.69
C CYS A 196 -38.99 -8.58 16.45
N LYS A 197 -40.32 -8.50 16.35
CA LYS A 197 -41.02 -8.72 15.08
C LYS A 197 -40.73 -7.55 14.16
N SER A 198 -40.34 -7.85 12.93
CA SER A 198 -40.18 -6.82 11.90
C SER A 198 -41.56 -6.29 11.53
N ASP A 199 -41.76 -4.99 11.78
CA ASP A 199 -42.95 -4.26 11.33
C ASP A 199 -42.60 -3.60 10.00
N SER A 200 -42.99 -4.26 8.91
CA SER A 200 -42.64 -3.83 7.55
C SER A 200 -43.87 -3.23 6.90
N GLU A 201 -44.10 -1.94 7.10
CA GLU A 201 -45.11 -1.22 6.32
C GLU A 201 -44.67 -1.15 4.85
N PRO A 202 -45.57 -1.45 3.89
CA PRO A 202 -45.23 -1.43 2.49
C PRO A 202 -44.95 0.00 2.03
N LEU A 203 -43.70 0.26 1.62
CA LEU A 203 -43.35 1.51 0.98
C LEU A 203 -43.99 1.58 -0.43
N PRO A 204 -44.50 2.75 -0.84
CA PRO A 204 -45.00 2.93 -2.20
C PRO A 204 -43.86 2.79 -3.22
N LEU A 205 -44.20 2.33 -4.44
CA LEU A 205 -43.24 2.22 -5.54
C LEU A 205 -42.69 3.60 -5.92
N MET A 206 -41.36 3.68 -6.14
CA MET A 206 -40.68 4.92 -6.51
C MET A 206 -41.25 5.54 -7.80
N ASP A 207 -41.58 4.72 -8.80
CA ASP A 207 -42.20 5.21 -10.04
C ASP A 207 -43.55 5.89 -9.77
N SER A 208 -44.36 5.32 -8.86
CA SER A 208 -45.64 5.93 -8.45
C SER A 208 -45.46 7.26 -7.70
N LEU A 209 -44.35 7.45 -6.98
CA LEU A 209 -44.02 8.72 -6.35
C LEU A 209 -43.51 9.74 -7.39
N LEU A 210 -42.67 9.33 -8.34
CA LEU A 210 -42.15 10.17 -9.41
C LEU A 210 -43.26 10.65 -10.35
N ASP A 211 -44.23 9.79 -10.65
CA ASP A 211 -45.41 10.16 -11.45
C ASP A 211 -46.23 11.27 -10.79
N LYS A 212 -46.40 11.21 -9.46
CA LYS A 212 -47.07 12.27 -8.68
C LYS A 212 -46.31 13.60 -8.72
N LEU A 213 -44.99 13.54 -8.89
CA LEU A 213 -44.10 14.70 -8.93
C LEU A 213 -43.94 15.30 -10.35
N SER A 214 -44.38 14.60 -11.39
CA SER A 214 -44.19 14.99 -12.80
C SER A 214 -44.72 16.38 -13.18
N LYS A 215 -45.72 16.90 -12.45
CA LYS A 215 -46.32 18.24 -12.68
C LYS A 215 -45.79 19.32 -11.71
N ALA A 216 -44.93 18.96 -10.77
CA ALA A 216 -44.40 19.89 -9.78
C ALA A 216 -43.34 20.80 -10.40
N LYS A 217 -43.44 22.11 -10.15
CA LYS A 217 -42.46 23.12 -10.61
C LYS A 217 -41.42 23.46 -9.55
N ILE A 218 -41.67 23.08 -8.30
CA ILE A 218 -40.84 23.37 -7.14
C ILE A 218 -40.73 22.07 -6.33
N PHE A 219 -39.49 21.72 -5.96
CA PHE A 219 -39.19 20.59 -5.09
C PHE A 219 -38.60 21.13 -3.79
N SER A 220 -39.11 20.66 -2.65
CA SER A 220 -38.53 20.92 -1.34
C SER A 220 -38.25 19.57 -0.66
N SER A 221 -37.15 19.51 0.07
CA SER A 221 -36.78 18.37 0.92
C SER A 221 -36.71 18.88 2.35
N LEU A 222 -37.35 18.15 3.27
CA LEU A 222 -37.38 18.47 4.69
C LEU A 222 -36.75 17.29 5.43
N ASP A 223 -35.59 17.51 6.04
CA ASP A 223 -34.94 16.50 6.85
C ASP A 223 -35.47 16.58 8.29
N LEU A 224 -35.87 15.43 8.85
CA LEU A 224 -36.16 15.32 10.28
C LEU A 224 -34.86 15.44 11.07
N ALA A 225 -34.87 16.24 12.14
CA ALA A 225 -33.74 16.37 13.06
C ALA A 225 -33.41 14.96 13.61
N SER A 226 -32.26 14.41 13.18
CA SER A 226 -31.72 13.04 13.38
C SER A 226 -31.68 12.07 12.17
N GLY A 227 -31.72 12.58 10.93
CA GLY A 227 -31.32 11.82 9.73
C GLY A 227 -29.79 11.66 9.57
N LEU A 228 -29.31 10.42 9.37
CA LEU A 228 -27.89 10.05 9.34
C LEU A 228 -27.17 10.55 8.07
N SER A 229 -26.15 11.42 8.22
CA SER A 229 -25.43 12.07 7.11
C SER A 229 -24.37 11.20 6.38
N THR A 230 -24.13 11.62 5.14
CA THR A 230 -23.37 11.13 3.97
C THR A 230 -21.87 10.80 4.15
N LEU A 231 -21.34 9.92 3.29
CA LEU A 231 -19.94 9.43 3.24
C LEU A 231 -19.03 10.30 2.33
N ARG A 232 -17.71 10.38 2.63
CA ARG A 232 -16.70 11.26 1.95
C ARG A 232 -15.26 10.71 2.00
N ASP A 233 -14.44 11.20 1.05
CA ASP A 233 -13.12 10.79 0.50
C ASP A 233 -11.98 10.13 1.33
N TYR A 234 -12.03 10.03 2.66
CA TYR A 234 -10.94 9.46 3.47
C TYR A 234 -11.09 7.96 3.76
N GLU A 235 -12.14 7.35 3.20
CA GLU A 235 -12.45 5.93 3.39
C GLU A 235 -11.38 5.02 2.79
N LYS A 236 -10.54 5.57 1.88
CA LYS A 236 -9.37 4.92 1.29
C LYS A 236 -8.27 4.52 2.29
N ASN A 237 -8.29 5.08 3.51
CA ASN A 237 -7.34 4.77 4.58
C ASN A 237 -7.88 3.75 5.60
N TYR A 238 -9.09 3.24 5.39
CA TYR A 238 -9.67 2.24 6.27
C TYR A 238 -8.93 0.91 6.14
N ALA A 239 -8.91 0.14 7.22
CA ALA A 239 -8.42 -1.22 7.14
C ALA A 239 -9.25 -2.03 6.12
N ILE A 240 -8.67 -3.06 5.50
CA ILE A 240 -9.36 -3.86 4.47
C ILE A 240 -10.74 -4.34 4.96
N THR A 241 -10.83 -4.87 6.18
CA THR A 241 -12.11 -5.29 6.78
C THR A 241 -13.12 -4.14 6.94
N GLU A 242 -12.65 -2.92 7.16
CA GLU A 242 -13.51 -1.74 7.25
C GLU A 242 -13.96 -1.25 5.87
N LEU A 243 -13.11 -1.36 4.84
CA LEU A 243 -13.49 -1.09 3.44
C LEU A 243 -14.56 -2.06 2.94
N GLU A 244 -14.38 -3.35 3.22
CA GLU A 244 -15.35 -4.39 2.84
C GLU A 244 -16.69 -4.21 3.55
N CYS A 245 -16.66 -3.85 4.85
CA CYS A 245 -17.88 -3.54 5.60
C CYS A 245 -18.58 -2.28 5.07
N LEU A 246 -17.81 -1.25 4.68
CA LEU A 246 -18.34 -0.05 4.08
C LEU A 246 -19.03 -0.33 2.74
N ALA A 247 -18.46 -1.19 1.90
CA ALA A 247 -19.07 -1.58 0.64
C ALA A 247 -20.43 -2.26 0.86
N ILE A 248 -20.56 -3.11 1.89
CA ILE A 248 -21.85 -3.68 2.30
C ILE A 248 -22.82 -2.55 2.71
N VAL A 249 -22.38 -1.62 3.55
CA VAL A 249 -23.24 -0.52 4.01
C VAL A 249 -23.72 0.34 2.83
N ASP A 250 -22.83 0.68 1.90
CA ASP A 250 -23.14 1.48 0.72
C ASP A 250 -24.09 0.75 -0.24
N ALA A 251 -23.89 -0.55 -0.46
CA ALA A 251 -24.81 -1.37 -1.24
C ALA A 251 -26.21 -1.41 -0.59
N LEU A 252 -26.29 -1.62 0.72
CA LEU A 252 -27.58 -1.64 1.41
C LEU A 252 -28.27 -0.27 1.46
N ASP A 253 -27.51 0.83 1.50
CA ASP A 253 -28.06 2.18 1.34
C ASP A 253 -28.65 2.36 -0.07
N LYS A 254 -27.91 1.96 -1.10
CA LYS A 254 -28.35 2.07 -2.49
C LYS A 254 -29.60 1.23 -2.80
N PHE A 255 -29.67 0.04 -2.21
CA PHE A 255 -30.78 -0.89 -2.38
C PHE A 255 -31.79 -0.83 -1.23
N TYR A 256 -31.74 0.20 -0.37
CA TYR A 256 -32.56 0.32 0.83
C TYR A 256 -34.04 0.05 0.52
N TYR A 257 -34.59 0.72 -0.49
CA TYR A 257 -36.00 0.63 -0.88
C TYR A 257 -36.43 -0.77 -1.35
N TYR A 258 -35.50 -1.60 -1.81
CA TYR A 258 -35.79 -2.97 -2.29
C TYR A 258 -35.60 -4.02 -1.19
N LEU A 259 -34.71 -3.74 -0.23
CA LEU A 259 -34.30 -4.69 0.80
C LEU A 259 -34.96 -4.45 2.16
N HIS A 260 -35.46 -3.24 2.40
CA HIS A 260 -36.12 -2.90 3.65
C HIS A 260 -37.36 -3.78 3.87
N GLY A 261 -37.41 -4.45 5.01
CA GLY A 261 -38.50 -5.37 5.37
C GLY A 261 -38.47 -6.74 4.68
N GLN A 262 -37.49 -7.01 3.82
CA GLN A 262 -37.30 -8.31 3.18
C GLN A 262 -36.15 -9.07 3.82
N LYS A 263 -36.25 -10.40 3.86
CA LYS A 263 -35.14 -11.26 4.26
C LYS A 263 -34.25 -11.60 3.08
N PHE A 264 -32.95 -11.31 3.17
CA PHE A 264 -32.01 -11.53 2.06
C PHE A 264 -30.65 -12.08 2.52
N VAL A 265 -29.85 -12.54 1.56
CA VAL A 265 -28.52 -13.13 1.83
C VAL A 265 -27.43 -12.27 1.19
N ILE A 266 -26.42 -11.91 1.99
CA ILE A 266 -25.24 -11.18 1.54
C ILE A 266 -24.11 -12.19 1.32
N HIS A 267 -23.63 -12.28 0.09
CA HIS A 267 -22.49 -13.10 -0.27
C HIS A 267 -21.23 -12.23 -0.34
N THR A 268 -20.24 -12.54 0.48
CA THR A 268 -18.95 -11.82 0.54
C THR A 268 -17.78 -12.79 0.48
N ASP A 269 -16.72 -12.39 -0.23
CA ASP A 269 -15.44 -13.08 -0.24
C ASP A 269 -14.54 -12.70 0.95
N HIS A 270 -15.03 -11.88 1.87
CA HIS A 270 -14.34 -11.52 3.10
C HIS A 270 -14.87 -12.31 4.31
N ALA A 271 -14.20 -13.41 4.63
CA ALA A 271 -14.59 -14.31 5.72
C ALA A 271 -14.69 -13.62 7.10
N ALA A 272 -13.97 -12.51 7.31
CA ALA A 272 -14.02 -11.76 8.56
C ALA A 272 -15.39 -11.09 8.82
N LEU A 273 -16.18 -10.81 7.76
CA LEU A 273 -17.48 -10.15 7.88
C LEU A 273 -18.62 -11.09 8.23
N VAL A 274 -18.44 -12.41 8.05
CA VAL A 274 -19.40 -13.44 8.50
C VAL A 274 -19.68 -13.31 10.00
N TRP A 275 -18.70 -12.85 10.77
CA TRP A 275 -18.80 -12.72 12.22
C TRP A 275 -19.41 -11.39 12.70
N LEU A 276 -19.68 -10.44 11.80
CA LEU A 276 -20.07 -9.05 12.15
C LEU A 276 -21.32 -8.98 13.05
N LYS A 277 -22.29 -9.89 12.87
CA LYS A 277 -23.52 -9.97 13.68
C LYS A 277 -23.27 -10.51 15.10
N ASN A 278 -22.22 -11.33 15.28
CA ASN A 278 -21.97 -12.11 16.51
C ASN A 278 -20.83 -11.58 17.39
N VAL A 279 -20.07 -10.57 16.94
CA VAL A 279 -18.95 -10.00 17.71
C VAL A 279 -19.48 -9.18 18.90
N LYS A 280 -19.09 -9.60 20.11
CA LYS A 280 -19.51 -9.00 21.39
C LYS A 280 -18.85 -7.64 21.69
N ASN A 281 -17.68 -7.34 21.11
CA ASN A 281 -16.87 -6.15 21.44
C ASN A 281 -16.42 -5.39 20.18
N LEU A 282 -17.36 -5.00 19.30
CA LEU A 282 -17.03 -4.13 18.18
C LEU A 282 -16.66 -2.72 18.70
N ARG A 283 -15.61 -2.12 18.15
CA ARG A 283 -15.18 -0.75 18.49
C ARG A 283 -15.12 0.10 17.22
N GLY A 284 -15.36 1.41 17.36
CA GLY A 284 -15.16 2.36 16.27
C GLY A 284 -16.16 2.21 15.11
N ARG A 285 -15.67 2.23 13.87
CA ARG A 285 -16.49 2.28 12.64
C ARG A 285 -17.34 1.04 12.43
N LEU A 286 -16.79 -0.15 12.68
CA LEU A 286 -17.51 -1.42 12.54
C LEU A 286 -18.71 -1.52 13.48
N PHE A 287 -18.62 -0.98 14.71
CA PHE A 287 -19.77 -0.92 15.62
C PHE A 287 -20.87 -0.01 15.07
N ARG A 288 -20.51 1.19 14.60
CA ARG A 288 -21.47 2.13 13.99
C ARG A 288 -22.18 1.51 12.78
N TRP A 289 -21.42 0.88 11.88
CA TRP A 289 -22.01 0.19 10.74
C TRP A 289 -22.87 -0.99 11.18
N SER A 290 -22.49 -1.74 12.21
CA SER A 290 -23.33 -2.84 12.72
C SER A 290 -24.70 -2.39 13.23
N LEU A 291 -24.80 -1.19 13.83
CA LEU A 291 -26.08 -0.61 14.23
C LEU A 291 -26.94 -0.26 13.00
N LYS A 292 -26.33 0.35 11.98
CA LYS A 292 -27.03 0.67 10.73
C LYS A 292 -27.49 -0.60 10.01
N LEU A 293 -26.63 -1.59 9.93
CA LEU A 293 -26.96 -2.88 9.35
C LEU A 293 -28.07 -3.59 10.15
N SER A 294 -28.18 -3.38 11.47
CA SER A 294 -29.23 -4.01 12.29
C SER A 294 -30.67 -3.61 11.93
N MET A 295 -30.84 -2.61 11.06
CA MET A 295 -32.14 -2.22 10.50
C MET A 295 -32.64 -3.20 9.42
N PHE A 296 -31.77 -4.04 8.88
CA PHE A 296 -32.09 -5.00 7.81
C PHE A 296 -32.14 -6.44 8.34
N ASP A 297 -33.01 -7.28 7.77
CA ASP A 297 -33.02 -8.73 8.03
C ASP A 297 -32.17 -9.47 6.98
N TYR A 298 -30.92 -9.78 7.32
CA TYR A 298 -29.98 -10.45 6.43
C TYR A 298 -29.15 -11.55 7.09
N GLU A 299 -28.63 -12.44 6.24
CA GLU A 299 -27.64 -13.47 6.56
C GLU A 299 -26.36 -13.23 5.73
N ILE A 300 -25.18 -13.22 6.35
CA ILE A 300 -23.89 -13.14 5.62
C ILE A 300 -23.35 -14.54 5.39
N LYS A 301 -23.10 -14.90 4.12
CA LYS A 301 -22.44 -16.14 3.73
C LYS A 301 -21.10 -15.86 3.06
N TYR A 302 -20.08 -16.60 3.47
CA TYR A 302 -18.78 -16.56 2.80
C TYR A 302 -18.86 -17.27 1.45
N GLN A 303 -18.39 -16.61 0.39
CA GLN A 303 -18.25 -17.19 -0.93
C GLN A 303 -16.82 -17.00 -1.43
N LYS A 304 -16.17 -18.08 -1.83
CA LYS A 304 -14.78 -18.03 -2.29
C LYS A 304 -14.67 -17.12 -3.52
N GLY A 305 -13.70 -16.20 -3.53
CA GLY A 305 -13.57 -15.17 -4.59
C GLY A 305 -13.59 -15.71 -6.02
N CYS A 306 -13.02 -16.90 -6.27
CA CYS A 306 -13.06 -17.56 -7.60
C CYS A 306 -14.46 -17.96 -8.09
N THR A 307 -15.44 -18.01 -7.18
CA THR A 307 -16.85 -18.28 -7.48
C THR A 307 -17.71 -17.01 -7.45
N ASN A 308 -17.15 -15.87 -7.06
CA ASN A 308 -17.84 -14.58 -6.96
C ASN A 308 -17.53 -13.70 -8.19
N ILE A 309 -17.56 -14.31 -9.38
CA ILE A 309 -17.01 -13.73 -10.62
C ILE A 309 -17.71 -12.42 -10.99
N GLU A 310 -19.04 -12.34 -10.80
CA GLU A 310 -19.84 -11.18 -11.20
C GLU A 310 -19.51 -9.94 -10.36
N ALA A 311 -19.48 -10.08 -9.03
CA ALA A 311 -19.07 -8.99 -8.15
C ALA A 311 -17.59 -8.66 -8.26
N ASP A 312 -16.73 -9.65 -8.52
CA ASP A 312 -15.29 -9.48 -8.78
C ASP A 312 -15.03 -8.72 -10.09
N MET A 313 -15.86 -8.94 -11.11
CA MET A 313 -15.80 -8.17 -12.35
C MET A 313 -16.21 -6.71 -12.14
N LEU A 314 -17.30 -6.46 -11.42
CA LEU A 314 -17.82 -5.10 -11.19
C LEU A 314 -16.95 -4.28 -10.23
N SER A 315 -16.32 -4.90 -9.23
CA SER A 315 -15.41 -4.21 -8.30
C SER A 315 -14.05 -3.86 -8.93
N ARG A 316 -13.52 -4.77 -9.77
CA ARG A 316 -12.26 -4.57 -10.52
C ARG A 316 -12.42 -3.63 -11.71
N HIS A 317 -13.65 -3.33 -12.10
CA HIS A 317 -13.98 -2.41 -13.17
C HIS A 317 -14.90 -1.30 -12.63
N PRO A 318 -14.39 -0.38 -11.78
CA PRO A 318 -15.18 0.77 -11.39
C PRO A 318 -15.64 1.44 -12.68
N ILE A 319 -16.95 1.58 -12.84
CA ILE A 319 -17.55 2.39 -13.90
C ILE A 319 -17.15 3.83 -13.55
N SER A 320 -15.90 4.18 -13.86
CA SER A 320 -15.50 5.55 -14.09
C SER A 320 -16.49 6.04 -15.12
N HIS A 321 -17.29 7.05 -14.76
CA HIS A 321 -18.13 7.80 -15.67
C HIS A 321 -17.55 7.71 -17.08
N HIS A 322 -18.32 7.18 -18.03
CA HIS A 322 -18.05 7.31 -19.45
C HIS A 322 -18.00 8.81 -19.78
N LEU A 323 -16.87 9.44 -19.47
CA LEU A 323 -16.38 10.57 -20.23
C LEU A 323 -16.15 10.00 -21.62
N GLN A 324 -16.97 10.46 -22.56
CA GLN A 324 -16.71 10.29 -23.98
C GLN A 324 -15.31 10.82 -24.29
N HIS A 325 -14.32 9.95 -24.20
CA HIS A 325 -12.99 10.23 -24.72
C HIS A 325 -12.60 9.10 -25.66
N ALA A 326 -13.33 9.00 -26.79
CA ALA A 326 -12.59 8.82 -28.03
C ALA A 326 -11.89 10.16 -28.36
N VAL A 327 -11.04 10.64 -27.45
CA VAL A 327 -10.10 11.71 -27.77
C VAL A 327 -9.05 11.01 -28.58
N HIS A 328 -9.20 11.09 -29.91
CA HIS A 328 -8.05 10.92 -30.76
C HIS A 328 -6.96 11.85 -30.21
N LEU A 329 -5.80 11.28 -29.92
CA LEU A 329 -4.65 12.04 -29.42
C LEU A 329 -4.36 13.26 -30.29
N LEU A 330 -4.67 13.17 -31.59
CA LEU A 330 -4.63 14.26 -32.54
C LEU A 330 -6.04 14.64 -33.00
N ASP A 331 -6.25 15.94 -33.25
CA ASP A 331 -7.48 16.43 -33.88
C ASP A 331 -7.54 15.95 -35.34
N ILE A 332 -8.70 15.40 -35.73
CA ILE A 332 -8.97 14.91 -37.08
C ILE A 332 -8.81 16.05 -38.10
N ASN A 333 -9.26 17.26 -37.79
CA ASN A 333 -9.17 18.38 -38.73
C ASN A 333 -7.72 18.82 -38.98
N GLU A 334 -6.88 18.74 -37.94
CA GLU A 334 -5.44 18.99 -38.03
C GLU A 334 -4.74 17.93 -38.88
N ILE A 335 -5.11 16.66 -38.70
CA ILE A 335 -4.60 15.55 -39.54
C ILE A 335 -4.97 15.79 -41.01
N LYS A 336 -6.24 16.10 -41.31
CA LYS A 336 -6.70 16.35 -42.69
C LYS A 336 -5.88 17.44 -43.37
N THR A 337 -5.64 18.54 -42.67
CA THR A 337 -4.91 19.70 -43.20
C THR A 337 -3.45 19.33 -43.49
N GLN A 338 -2.80 18.65 -42.54
CA GLN A 338 -1.38 18.30 -42.68
C GLN A 338 -1.13 17.15 -43.65
N GLN A 339 -2.07 16.22 -43.82
CA GLN A 339 -1.97 15.15 -44.81
C GLN A 339 -1.91 15.67 -46.26
N LYS A 340 -2.55 16.82 -46.55
CA LYS A 340 -2.48 17.47 -47.86
C LYS A 340 -1.06 17.93 -48.22
N ASN A 341 -0.23 18.19 -47.22
CA ASN A 341 1.15 18.65 -47.42
C ASN A 341 2.16 17.50 -47.61
N ASP A 342 1.82 16.27 -47.20
CA ASP A 342 2.76 15.14 -47.12
C ASP A 342 2.87 14.33 -48.43
N ASN A 343 2.25 14.76 -49.55
CA ASN A 343 2.28 14.07 -50.86
C ASN A 343 2.09 12.54 -50.77
N LEU A 344 1.17 12.08 -49.89
CA LEU A 344 0.92 10.66 -49.63
C LEU A 344 0.08 10.03 -50.74
N CYS A 345 0.71 9.63 -51.85
CA CYS A 345 0.06 8.96 -52.98
C CYS A 345 0.51 7.50 -53.12
N GLY A 346 -0.41 6.60 -53.48
CA GLY A 346 -0.10 5.20 -53.83
C GLY A 346 -1.23 4.21 -53.52
N PRO A 347 -1.20 3.00 -54.11
CA PRO A 347 -2.30 2.02 -54.04
C PRO A 347 -2.56 1.44 -52.64
N LYS A 348 -1.62 1.66 -51.70
CA LYS A 348 -1.70 1.20 -50.31
C LYS A 348 -2.49 2.13 -49.38
N TYR A 349 -2.82 3.33 -49.86
CA TYR A 349 -3.53 4.35 -49.10
C TYR A 349 -4.98 4.43 -49.56
N HIS A 350 -5.89 4.59 -48.60
CA HIS A 350 -7.32 4.75 -48.83
C HIS A 350 -7.79 6.04 -48.16
N GLU A 351 -8.77 6.69 -48.74
CA GLU A 351 -9.39 7.87 -48.15
C GLU A 351 -10.72 7.48 -47.50
N VAL A 352 -10.88 7.82 -46.22
CA VAL A 352 -12.11 7.57 -45.46
C VAL A 352 -12.45 8.85 -44.71
N LYS A 353 -13.59 9.46 -45.03
CA LYS A 353 -14.05 10.74 -44.44
C LYS A 353 -12.99 11.86 -44.53
N ASP A 354 -12.37 12.01 -45.71
CA ASP A 354 -11.27 12.94 -46.04
C ASP A 354 -9.96 12.75 -45.26
N VAL A 355 -9.78 11.58 -44.63
CA VAL A 355 -8.53 11.21 -43.94
C VAL A 355 -7.87 10.07 -44.68
N ILE A 356 -6.57 10.20 -44.93
CA ILE A 356 -5.75 9.14 -45.50
C ILE A 356 -5.50 8.06 -44.44
N VAL A 357 -5.91 6.84 -44.74
CA VAL A 357 -5.77 5.65 -43.91
C VAL A 357 -5.07 4.52 -44.66
N ILE A 358 -4.54 3.54 -43.92
CA ILE A 358 -4.06 2.26 -44.47
C ILE A 358 -4.88 1.11 -43.87
N LYS A 359 -5.18 0.10 -44.67
CA LYS A 359 -5.82 -1.13 -44.18
C LYS A 359 -4.75 -2.16 -43.82
N LYS A 360 -4.64 -2.53 -42.55
CA LYS A 360 -3.76 -3.61 -42.07
C LYS A 360 -4.51 -4.53 -41.13
N ARG A 361 -4.45 -5.85 -41.37
CA ARG A 361 -5.10 -6.88 -40.54
C ARG A 361 -6.60 -6.58 -40.30
N ASN A 362 -7.31 -6.21 -41.36
CA ASN A 362 -8.72 -5.78 -41.33
C ASN A 362 -9.05 -4.52 -40.49
N LEU A 363 -8.05 -3.72 -40.10
CA LEU A 363 -8.25 -2.44 -39.42
C LEU A 363 -7.78 -1.28 -40.29
N TYR A 364 -8.57 -0.20 -40.33
CA TYR A 364 -8.16 1.07 -40.91
C TYR A 364 -7.37 1.88 -39.88
N LYS A 365 -6.18 2.31 -40.27
CA LYS A 365 -5.26 3.09 -39.42
C LYS A 365 -4.95 4.42 -40.07
N ILE A 366 -5.04 5.50 -39.31
CA ILE A 366 -4.77 6.86 -39.77
C ILE A 366 -3.28 7.01 -40.06
N VAL A 367 -2.96 7.50 -41.25
CA VAL A 367 -1.58 7.78 -41.63
C VAL A 367 -1.16 9.11 -41.02
N VAL A 368 -0.21 9.11 -40.09
CA VAL A 368 0.16 10.34 -39.37
C VAL A 368 1.20 11.13 -40.17
N PRO A 369 0.92 12.41 -40.50
CA PRO A 369 1.86 13.29 -41.17
C PRO A 369 3.15 13.50 -40.38
N PHE A 370 4.28 13.73 -41.05
CA PHE A 370 5.57 13.89 -40.38
C PHE A 370 5.55 14.97 -39.29
N SER A 371 4.92 16.11 -39.57
CA SER A 371 4.77 17.25 -38.65
C SER A 371 4.02 16.91 -37.35
N LEU A 372 3.10 15.93 -37.38
CA LEU A 372 2.27 15.57 -36.22
C LEU A 372 2.80 14.38 -35.41
N ARG A 373 3.82 13.67 -35.89
CA ARG A 373 4.36 12.48 -35.21
C ARG A 373 4.91 12.81 -33.82
N LEU A 374 5.73 13.87 -33.71
CA LEU A 374 6.32 14.26 -32.42
C LEU A 374 5.24 14.70 -31.43
N LYS A 375 4.23 15.46 -31.89
CA LYS A 375 3.08 15.89 -31.09
C LYS A 375 2.32 14.69 -30.53
N LEU A 376 2.01 13.72 -31.38
CA LEU A 376 1.34 12.47 -30.99
C LEU A 376 2.15 11.67 -29.97
N LEU A 377 3.47 11.54 -30.17
CA LEU A 377 4.35 10.84 -29.25
C LEU A 377 4.39 11.53 -27.87
N ASN A 378 4.52 12.86 -27.84
CA ASN A 378 4.48 13.63 -26.59
C ASN A 378 3.14 13.46 -25.85
N GLN A 379 2.01 13.66 -26.54
CA GLN A 379 0.68 13.52 -25.93
C GLN A 379 0.45 12.10 -25.39
N ALA A 380 0.77 11.07 -26.18
CA ALA A 380 0.63 9.68 -25.73
C ALA A 380 1.56 9.37 -24.55
N HIS A 381 2.74 9.98 -24.50
CA HIS A 381 3.71 9.71 -23.45
C HIS A 381 3.38 10.43 -22.14
N GLU A 382 2.97 11.70 -22.20
CA GLU A 382 2.65 12.50 -21.02
C GLU A 382 1.31 12.12 -20.41
N GLN A 383 0.24 12.03 -21.23
CA GLN A 383 -1.12 11.76 -20.74
C GLN A 383 -1.25 10.39 -20.08
N PHE A 384 -0.48 9.40 -20.53
CA PHE A 384 -0.52 8.04 -20.00
C PHE A 384 0.59 7.73 -18.99
N GLY A 385 1.25 8.76 -18.44
CA GLY A 385 2.20 8.61 -17.33
C GLY A 385 3.52 7.95 -17.73
N HIS A 386 4.13 8.44 -18.81
CA HIS A 386 5.40 7.96 -19.36
C HIS A 386 5.42 6.42 -19.57
N PRO A 387 4.60 5.84 -20.44
CA PRO A 387 4.65 4.40 -20.75
C PRO A 387 5.97 3.99 -21.42
N GLY A 388 6.37 2.72 -21.26
CA GLY A 388 7.52 2.14 -21.97
C GLY A 388 7.22 1.83 -23.44
N VAL A 389 8.25 1.48 -24.22
CA VAL A 389 8.17 1.25 -25.68
C VAL A 389 7.00 0.34 -26.09
N GLN A 390 6.88 -0.83 -25.48
CA GLN A 390 5.80 -1.78 -25.83
C GLN A 390 4.41 -1.24 -25.55
N LYS A 391 4.23 -0.50 -24.45
CA LYS A 391 2.95 0.12 -24.11
C LYS A 391 2.62 1.27 -25.07
N MET A 392 3.60 2.09 -25.43
CA MET A 392 3.45 3.13 -26.46
C MET A 392 3.01 2.53 -27.80
N LEU A 393 3.63 1.43 -28.24
CA LEU A 393 3.22 0.71 -29.44
C LEU A 393 1.76 0.24 -29.36
N ASN A 394 1.37 -0.36 -28.24
CA ASN A 394 0.01 -0.85 -28.04
C ASN A 394 -1.02 0.29 -27.95
N LEU A 395 -0.63 1.49 -27.52
CA LEU A 395 -1.51 2.67 -27.49
C LEU A 395 -1.68 3.31 -28.87
N ILE A 396 -0.58 3.44 -29.62
CA ILE A 396 -0.56 4.21 -30.87
C ILE A 396 -0.91 3.35 -32.09
N THR A 397 -0.32 2.16 -32.22
CA THR A 397 -0.43 1.34 -33.43
C THR A 397 -1.82 0.76 -33.74
N PRO A 398 -2.79 0.65 -32.80
CA PRO A 398 -4.15 0.26 -33.16
C PRO A 398 -4.83 1.28 -34.06
N GLN A 399 -4.61 2.58 -33.85
CA GLN A 399 -5.31 3.67 -34.56
C GLN A 399 -4.43 4.38 -35.59
N TYR A 400 -3.11 4.46 -35.35
CA TYR A 400 -2.20 5.27 -36.15
C TYR A 400 -1.13 4.43 -36.87
N TYR A 401 -0.59 4.98 -37.95
CA TYR A 401 0.46 4.36 -38.75
C TYR A 401 1.37 5.40 -39.41
N TRP A 402 2.67 5.10 -39.46
CA TRP A 402 3.63 5.68 -40.39
C TRP A 402 4.81 4.71 -40.60
N PRO A 403 5.65 4.88 -41.64
CA PRO A 403 6.85 4.08 -41.83
C PRO A 403 7.81 4.21 -40.63
N ASN A 404 8.40 3.12 -40.17
CA ASN A 404 9.35 3.10 -39.04
C ASN A 404 8.80 3.54 -37.67
N ILE A 405 7.47 3.58 -37.49
CA ILE A 405 6.80 3.89 -36.22
C ILE A 405 7.42 3.22 -34.97
N THR A 406 7.85 1.97 -35.09
CA THR A 406 8.50 1.24 -34.00
C THR A 406 9.87 1.80 -33.63
N SER A 407 10.68 2.17 -34.62
CA SER A 407 11.98 2.80 -34.40
C SER A 407 11.80 4.17 -33.75
N ASP A 408 10.90 4.99 -34.29
CA ASP A 408 10.64 6.35 -33.80
C ASP A 408 10.13 6.34 -32.35
N ILE A 409 9.18 5.46 -32.00
CA ILE A 409 8.70 5.31 -30.61
C ILE A 409 9.84 4.87 -29.69
N THR A 410 10.69 3.95 -30.15
CA THR A 410 11.81 3.43 -29.34
C THR A 410 12.82 4.55 -29.05
N GLU A 411 13.21 5.29 -30.08
CA GLU A 411 14.17 6.37 -29.97
C GLU A 411 13.61 7.52 -29.12
N PHE A 412 12.33 7.86 -29.29
CA PHE A 412 11.64 8.87 -28.49
C PHE A 412 11.64 8.51 -26.99
N VAL A 413 11.20 7.30 -26.62
CA VAL A 413 11.15 6.87 -25.20
C VAL A 413 12.55 6.79 -24.59
N LYS A 414 13.56 6.41 -25.39
CA LYS A 414 14.97 6.33 -24.96
C LYS A 414 15.54 7.71 -24.60
N HIS A 415 15.11 8.77 -25.28
CA HIS A 415 15.57 10.15 -25.07
C HIS A 415 14.71 10.97 -24.12
N CYS A 416 13.62 10.41 -23.58
CA CYS A 416 12.82 11.10 -22.57
C CYS A 416 13.62 11.26 -21.25
N SER A 417 13.96 12.50 -20.90
CA SER A 417 14.70 12.87 -19.67
C SER A 417 13.99 12.39 -18.40
N VAL A 418 12.66 12.55 -18.33
CA VAL A 418 11.85 12.09 -17.18
C VAL A 418 11.95 10.58 -17.01
N CYS A 419 11.88 9.81 -18.10
CA CYS A 419 12.06 8.36 -18.06
C CYS A 419 13.47 7.96 -17.65
N GLN A 420 14.49 8.67 -18.15
CA GLN A 420 15.89 8.39 -17.83
C GLN A 420 16.19 8.57 -16.33
N LEU A 421 15.58 9.58 -15.69
CA LEU A 421 15.79 9.89 -14.27
C LEU A 421 14.92 9.03 -13.32
N ASN A 422 13.79 8.51 -13.80
CA ASN A 422 12.82 7.81 -12.94
C ASN A 422 12.79 6.29 -13.09
N LYS A 423 13.12 5.76 -14.28
CA LYS A 423 12.98 4.33 -14.55
C LYS A 423 14.31 3.60 -14.44
N LYS A 424 14.32 2.52 -13.65
CA LYS A 424 15.46 1.60 -13.62
C LYS A 424 15.52 0.78 -14.92
N ARG A 425 16.65 0.83 -15.61
CA ARG A 425 16.92 0.02 -16.80
C ARG A 425 17.29 -1.42 -16.38
N LYS A 426 16.83 -2.41 -17.15
CA LYS A 426 17.17 -3.84 -16.94
C LYS A 426 18.60 -4.21 -17.41
N GLN A 427 19.51 -3.25 -17.50
CA GLN A 427 20.89 -3.53 -17.88
C GLN A 427 21.65 -4.14 -16.71
N LYS A 428 22.66 -4.98 -17.01
CA LYS A 428 23.63 -5.42 -16.02
C LYS A 428 24.31 -4.18 -15.41
N ARG A 429 24.59 -4.22 -14.12
CA ARG A 429 25.20 -3.08 -13.40
C ARG A 429 26.64 -2.88 -13.86
N PHE A 430 27.13 -1.65 -13.79
CA PHE A 430 28.53 -1.34 -14.11
C PHE A 430 29.44 -1.59 -12.89
N GLY A 431 30.70 -1.91 -13.15
CA GLY A 431 31.75 -2.04 -12.13
C GLY A 431 32.03 -3.49 -11.75
N LEU A 432 33.26 -3.93 -12.01
CA LEU A 432 33.77 -5.23 -11.56
C LEU A 432 34.13 -5.18 -10.07
N LEU A 433 34.22 -6.35 -9.43
CA LEU A 433 34.57 -6.45 -8.01
C LEU A 433 36.02 -6.02 -7.76
N GLN A 434 36.19 -4.90 -7.07
CA GLN A 434 37.49 -4.46 -6.55
C GLN A 434 37.74 -5.11 -5.18
N GLN A 435 38.79 -5.92 -5.08
CA GLN A 435 39.14 -6.67 -3.87
C GLN A 435 40.36 -6.08 -3.18
N VAL A 436 40.32 -6.02 -1.85
CA VAL A 436 41.52 -5.74 -1.05
C VAL A 436 42.45 -6.95 -1.15
N PRO A 437 43.73 -6.78 -1.54
CA PRO A 437 44.68 -7.88 -1.64
C PRO A 437 44.77 -8.66 -0.34
N PRO A 438 44.72 -10.00 -0.38
CA PRO A 438 45.03 -10.83 0.78
C PRO A 438 46.46 -10.58 1.28
N THR A 439 46.62 -10.51 2.59
CA THR A 439 47.93 -10.36 3.27
C THR A 439 48.24 -11.64 4.04
N SER A 440 49.49 -12.10 4.07
CA SER A 440 49.91 -13.23 4.92
C SER A 440 50.47 -12.79 6.26
N THR A 441 50.96 -11.56 6.34
CA THR A 441 51.64 -11.05 7.54
C THR A 441 50.64 -10.39 8.49
N PRO A 442 50.57 -10.83 9.77
CA PRO A 442 49.78 -10.14 10.78
C PRO A 442 50.17 -8.66 10.88
N PHE A 443 49.19 -7.79 11.13
CA PHE A 443 49.32 -6.34 11.19
C PHE A 443 49.80 -5.67 9.88
N GLU A 444 49.89 -6.37 8.76
CA GLU A 444 50.14 -5.68 7.48
C GLU A 444 48.97 -4.76 7.11
N CYS A 445 47.74 -5.26 7.28
CA CYS A 445 46.52 -4.51 7.03
C CYS A 445 45.47 -4.86 8.07
N ILE A 446 45.01 -3.86 8.81
CA ILE A 446 43.85 -3.99 9.69
C ILE A 446 42.70 -3.13 9.15
N SER A 447 41.46 -3.50 9.48
CA SER A 447 40.29 -2.68 9.18
C SER A 447 39.41 -2.47 10.39
N VAL A 448 38.78 -1.30 10.45
CA VAL A 448 37.82 -0.94 11.50
C VAL A 448 36.43 -0.83 10.89
N ASP A 449 35.44 -1.39 11.57
CA ASP A 449 34.03 -1.22 11.24
C ASP A 449 33.18 -1.09 12.50
N THR A 450 32.00 -0.50 12.34
CA THR A 450 31.11 -0.14 13.44
C THR A 450 29.70 -0.64 13.19
N VAL A 451 29.21 -1.45 14.11
CA VAL A 451 27.83 -1.96 14.09
C VAL A 451 27.00 -1.16 15.10
N GLY A 452 25.97 -0.48 14.59
CA GLY A 452 24.95 0.20 15.40
C GLY A 452 23.77 -0.69 15.77
N GLY A 453 22.77 -0.13 16.44
CA GLY A 453 21.51 -0.84 16.76
C GLY A 453 21.51 -1.58 18.09
N PHE A 454 22.48 -1.33 18.96
CA PHE A 454 22.53 -1.89 20.33
C PHE A 454 21.83 -1.01 21.37
N ASN A 455 20.99 -0.09 20.93
CA ASN A 455 20.12 0.67 21.82
C ASN A 455 19.13 -0.28 22.50
N TYR A 456 18.81 -0.05 23.78
CA TYR A 456 17.76 -0.77 24.55
C TYR A 456 18.12 -2.20 25.05
N TYR A 457 19.40 -2.58 25.09
CA TYR A 457 19.86 -3.88 25.63
C TYR A 457 20.56 -3.77 27.00
N ASN A 458 19.92 -3.10 27.97
CA ASN A 458 20.44 -2.94 29.35
C ASN A 458 21.88 -2.39 29.44
N SER A 459 22.31 -1.58 28.47
CA SER A 459 23.61 -0.94 28.44
C SER A 459 23.50 0.48 27.91
N THR A 460 24.39 1.36 28.39
CA THR A 460 24.52 2.73 27.86
C THR A 460 25.33 2.79 26.57
N LYS A 461 25.98 1.68 26.18
CA LYS A 461 26.77 1.54 24.96
C LYS A 461 25.85 1.21 23.79
N LYS A 462 26.03 1.91 22.66
CA LYS A 462 25.15 1.89 21.48
C LYS A 462 25.81 1.28 20.25
N PHE A 463 27.14 1.28 20.21
CA PHE A 463 27.93 0.86 19.08
C PHE A 463 28.91 -0.24 19.48
N LEU A 464 29.09 -1.18 18.55
CA LEU A 464 30.09 -2.23 18.62
C LEU A 464 31.13 -1.96 17.52
N HIS A 465 32.34 -1.58 17.93
CA HIS A 465 33.46 -1.39 17.02
C HIS A 465 34.25 -2.68 16.91
N ILE A 466 34.53 -3.10 15.68
CA ILE A 466 35.23 -4.35 15.39
C ILE A 466 36.47 -3.97 14.58
N VAL A 467 37.63 -4.34 15.10
CA VAL A 467 38.91 -4.23 14.39
C VAL A 467 39.35 -5.61 13.98
N ILE A 468 39.68 -5.78 12.70
CA ILE A 468 39.99 -7.09 12.11
C ILE A 468 41.35 -7.03 11.45
N ASP A 469 42.21 -7.99 11.78
CA ASP A 469 43.45 -8.26 11.05
C ASP A 469 43.17 -9.08 9.78
N HIS A 470 43.61 -8.59 8.61
CA HIS A 470 43.25 -9.21 7.32
C HIS A 470 43.94 -10.55 7.07
N ALA A 471 45.12 -10.77 7.65
CA ALA A 471 45.89 -12.00 7.46
C ALA A 471 45.34 -13.14 8.31
N THR A 472 45.12 -12.87 9.59
CA THR A 472 44.75 -13.87 10.60
C THR A 472 43.24 -13.99 10.80
N ARG A 473 42.47 -12.97 10.38
CA ARG A 473 41.04 -12.80 10.69
C ARG A 473 40.77 -12.60 12.19
N HIS A 474 41.81 -12.33 12.97
CA HIS A 474 41.67 -12.07 14.39
C HIS A 474 40.90 -10.77 14.58
N ILE A 475 40.00 -10.78 15.56
CA ILE A 475 39.18 -9.60 15.86
C ILE A 475 39.42 -9.08 17.27
N TRP A 476 39.32 -7.77 17.38
CA TRP A 476 39.18 -7.05 18.64
C TRP A 476 37.87 -6.28 18.61
N ALA A 477 37.04 -6.45 19.65
CA ALA A 477 35.70 -5.90 19.70
C ALA A 477 35.54 -4.95 20.90
N PHE A 478 35.02 -3.75 20.66
CA PHE A 478 34.94 -2.69 21.67
C PHE A 478 33.55 -2.05 21.74
N PRO A 479 32.95 -1.91 22.94
CA PRO A 479 31.66 -1.27 23.09
C PRO A 479 31.80 0.24 23.39
N SER A 480 31.09 1.08 22.63
CA SER A 480 31.13 2.54 22.82
C SER A 480 29.74 3.18 22.87
N LYS A 481 29.70 4.43 23.34
CA LYS A 481 28.50 5.28 23.28
C LYS A 481 28.42 6.08 21.97
N ASN A 482 29.56 6.34 21.34
CA ASN A 482 29.75 7.33 20.28
C ASN A 482 30.69 6.77 19.21
N GLU A 483 30.54 7.23 17.97
CA GLU A 483 31.39 6.88 16.83
C GLU A 483 32.31 8.04 16.42
N ASN A 484 32.85 8.79 17.39
CA ASN A 484 33.69 9.96 17.12
C ASN A 484 35.18 9.61 16.97
N SER A 485 35.97 10.54 16.42
CA SER A 485 37.41 10.32 16.15
C SER A 485 38.19 9.90 17.40
N GLU A 486 37.86 10.47 18.56
CA GLU A 486 38.53 10.16 19.83
C GLU A 486 38.30 8.73 20.28
N THR A 487 37.06 8.23 20.11
CA THR A 487 36.72 6.84 20.44
C THR A 487 37.56 5.87 19.59
N TYR A 488 37.65 6.11 18.28
CA TYR A 488 38.47 5.27 17.40
C TYR A 488 39.97 5.35 17.72
N ILE A 489 40.50 6.53 18.03
CA ILE A 489 41.90 6.68 18.45
C ILE A 489 42.17 5.86 19.72
N ASN A 490 41.30 5.93 20.73
CA ASN A 490 41.48 5.19 21.98
C ASN A 490 41.38 3.67 21.80
N ILE A 491 40.55 3.21 20.87
CA ILE A 491 40.47 1.80 20.48
C ILE A 491 41.78 1.38 19.78
N LEU A 492 42.21 2.13 18.76
CA LEU A 492 43.40 1.78 18.00
C LEU A 492 44.68 1.84 18.85
N LYS A 493 44.79 2.75 19.81
CA LYS A 493 45.91 2.79 20.76
C LYS A 493 46.08 1.47 21.52
N GLN A 494 44.99 0.83 21.94
CA GLN A 494 45.06 -0.47 22.64
C GLN A 494 45.60 -1.58 21.73
N ILE A 495 45.28 -1.52 20.43
CA ILE A 495 45.77 -2.50 19.45
C ILE A 495 47.24 -2.21 19.09
N PHE A 496 47.60 -0.93 18.98
CA PHE A 496 48.96 -0.52 18.62
C PHE A 496 49.98 -0.82 19.73
N GLN A 497 49.53 -1.04 20.97
CA GLN A 497 50.35 -1.59 22.05
C GLN A 497 50.80 -3.03 21.78
N ILE A 498 50.02 -3.81 21.04
CA ILE A 498 50.40 -5.16 20.60
C ILE A 498 51.37 -5.04 19.44
N GLN A 499 50.93 -4.40 18.35
CA GLN A 499 51.76 -4.13 17.18
C GLN A 499 51.13 -3.02 16.33
N VAL A 500 51.95 -2.13 15.79
CA VAL A 500 51.52 -1.05 14.88
C VAL A 500 51.36 -1.61 13.47
N PRO A 501 50.20 -1.40 12.81
CA PRO A 501 49.98 -1.94 11.47
C PRO A 501 50.62 -1.08 10.37
N VAL A 502 50.91 -1.69 9.22
CA VAL A 502 51.43 -0.94 8.05
C VAL A 502 50.31 -0.11 7.40
N LYS A 503 49.12 -0.72 7.26
CA LYS A 503 47.95 -0.13 6.59
C LYS A 503 46.72 -0.24 7.49
N LEU A 504 45.91 0.81 7.49
CA LEU A 504 44.59 0.83 8.13
C LEU A 504 43.52 1.12 7.08
N LEU A 505 42.57 0.20 6.92
CA LEU A 505 41.43 0.36 6.03
C LEU A 505 40.17 0.76 6.81
N THR A 506 39.56 1.90 6.46
CA THR A 506 38.30 2.33 7.06
C THR A 506 37.29 2.75 5.99
N ASP A 507 36.04 2.92 6.40
CA ASP A 507 35.06 3.62 5.58
C ASP A 507 35.34 5.14 5.52
N ARG A 508 34.47 5.87 4.81
CA ARG A 508 34.52 7.33 4.69
C ARG A 508 33.76 8.08 5.79
N ASN A 509 33.56 7.47 6.96
CA ASN A 509 32.96 8.17 8.09
C ASN A 509 33.79 9.42 8.46
N ALA A 510 33.11 10.52 8.77
CA ALA A 510 33.72 11.81 9.10
C ALA A 510 34.74 11.71 10.25
N ALA A 511 34.55 10.77 11.16
CA ALA A 511 35.50 10.50 12.24
C ALA A 511 36.89 10.10 11.72
N PHE A 512 36.96 9.25 10.69
CA PHE A 512 38.22 8.77 10.11
C PHE A 512 38.88 9.80 9.18
N THR A 513 38.12 10.74 8.62
CA THR A 513 38.68 11.79 7.75
C THR A 513 39.10 13.06 8.50
N SER A 514 38.80 13.14 9.80
CA SER A 514 39.14 14.27 10.66
C SER A 514 40.65 14.53 10.76
N SER A 515 41.03 15.80 10.94
CA SER A 515 42.43 16.22 11.07
C SER A 515 43.13 15.54 12.26
N ARG A 516 42.41 15.39 13.38
CA ARG A 516 42.88 14.68 14.58
C ARG A 516 43.23 13.22 14.29
N PHE A 517 42.36 12.50 13.57
CA PHE A 517 42.60 11.10 13.21
C PHE A 517 43.77 10.94 12.23
N LYS A 518 43.84 11.80 11.22
CA LYS A 518 44.97 11.84 10.27
C LYS A 518 46.32 12.11 10.97
N LYS A 519 46.34 13.03 11.94
CA LYS A 519 47.54 13.32 12.75
C LYS A 519 47.94 12.11 13.59
N PHE A 520 46.98 11.44 14.22
CA PHE A 520 47.23 10.22 14.98
C PHE A 520 47.91 9.14 14.13
N LEU A 521 47.37 8.82 12.95
CA LEU A 521 47.98 7.79 12.09
C LEU A 521 49.37 8.17 11.58
N ARG A 522 49.58 9.46 11.27
CA ARG A 522 50.89 9.97 10.83
C ARG A 522 51.95 9.78 11.92
N ASN A 523 51.61 10.00 13.18
CA ASN A 523 52.55 9.81 14.30
C ASN A 523 53.01 8.35 14.44
N TYR A 524 52.20 7.38 13.98
CA TYR A 524 52.51 5.96 13.99
C TYR A 524 52.97 5.44 12.61
N ASN A 525 53.17 6.32 11.63
CA ASN A 525 53.52 5.96 10.24
C ASN A 525 52.56 4.95 9.58
N VAL A 526 51.28 4.99 9.94
CA VAL A 526 50.27 4.07 9.39
C VAL A 526 49.66 4.65 8.11
N LYS A 527 49.68 3.88 7.02
CA LYS A 527 49.02 4.28 5.76
C LYS A 527 47.51 4.11 5.86
N HIS A 528 46.77 5.21 5.75
CA HIS A 528 45.31 5.19 5.77
C HIS A 528 44.73 4.91 4.38
N LEU A 529 43.93 3.86 4.27
CA LEU A 529 43.16 3.49 3.08
C LEU A 529 41.67 3.72 3.37
N LEU A 530 40.97 4.37 2.44
CA LEU A 530 39.54 4.63 2.53
C LEU A 530 38.80 3.77 1.51
N THR A 531 37.73 3.11 1.91
CA THR A 531 36.82 2.47 0.96
C THR A 531 36.11 3.52 0.09
N THR A 532 35.64 3.12 -1.09
CA THR A 532 34.76 3.96 -1.90
C THR A 532 33.42 4.15 -1.18
N ALA A 533 32.85 5.34 -1.27
CA ALA A 533 31.57 5.64 -0.63
C ALA A 533 30.50 4.66 -1.12
N HIS A 534 29.71 4.12 -0.18
CA HIS A 534 28.52 3.31 -0.45
C HIS A 534 28.72 2.01 -1.27
N HIS A 535 29.95 1.47 -1.30
CA HIS A 535 30.23 0.11 -1.78
C HIS A 535 30.62 -0.82 -0.61
N PRO A 536 29.65 -1.42 0.12
CA PRO A 536 29.95 -2.39 1.18
C PRO A 536 30.72 -3.62 0.67
N GLN A 537 30.68 -3.87 -0.64
CA GLN A 537 31.35 -4.99 -1.32
C GLN A 537 32.87 -4.96 -1.12
N THR A 538 33.49 -3.77 -1.09
CA THR A 538 34.94 -3.59 -0.92
C THR A 538 35.42 -4.08 0.44
N ASN A 539 34.52 -4.21 1.42
CA ASN A 539 34.81 -4.71 2.76
C ASN A 539 33.95 -5.93 3.16
N GLY A 540 33.49 -6.73 2.19
CA GLY A 540 32.61 -7.89 2.45
C GLY A 540 33.18 -8.97 3.39
N LYS A 541 34.50 -8.92 3.65
CA LYS A 541 35.16 -9.69 4.72
C LYS A 541 34.61 -9.27 6.10
N VAL A 542 34.54 -7.96 6.35
CA VAL A 542 34.16 -7.40 7.65
C VAL A 542 32.67 -7.55 7.89
N GLU A 543 31.83 -7.38 6.85
CA GLU A 543 30.37 -7.55 6.97
C GLU A 543 29.99 -8.96 7.47
N ARG A 544 30.63 -10.02 6.98
CA ARG A 544 30.37 -11.38 7.48
C ARG A 544 30.85 -11.60 8.90
N VAL A 545 31.98 -11.00 9.28
CA VAL A 545 32.49 -11.11 10.64
C VAL A 545 31.56 -10.40 11.61
N ASN A 546 31.06 -9.22 11.24
CA ASN A 546 30.04 -8.51 12.00
C ASN A 546 28.80 -9.38 12.20
N GLN A 547 28.25 -9.96 11.12
CA GLN A 547 27.09 -10.85 11.22
C GLN A 547 27.35 -12.05 12.13
N SER A 548 28.53 -12.68 12.01
CA SER A 548 28.90 -13.84 12.83
C SER A 548 28.99 -13.46 14.31
N LEU A 549 29.65 -12.35 14.63
CA LEU A 549 29.84 -11.89 16.01
C LEU A 549 28.51 -11.46 16.64
N VAL A 550 27.71 -10.69 15.92
CA VAL A 550 26.36 -10.27 16.34
C VAL A 550 25.45 -11.47 16.57
N THR A 551 25.53 -12.49 15.71
CA THR A 551 24.73 -13.71 15.87
C THR A 551 25.14 -14.48 17.12
N ARG A 552 26.44 -14.66 17.37
CA ARG A 552 26.93 -15.28 18.61
C ARG A 552 26.49 -14.52 19.85
N LEU A 553 26.59 -13.19 19.81
CA LEU A 553 26.13 -12.33 20.90
C LEU A 553 24.63 -12.49 21.16
N LYS A 554 23.80 -12.54 20.09
CA LYS A 554 22.36 -12.84 20.21
C LYS A 554 22.11 -14.21 20.84
N CYS A 555 22.83 -15.24 20.42
CA CYS A 555 22.71 -16.59 21.00
C CYS A 555 23.02 -16.57 22.50
N LYS A 556 24.14 -15.97 22.93
CA LYS A 556 24.53 -15.88 24.35
C LYS A 556 23.56 -15.06 25.20
N VAL A 557 23.06 -13.94 24.65
CA VAL A 557 22.06 -13.11 25.34
C VAL A 557 20.76 -13.90 25.56
N ASN A 558 20.32 -14.67 24.57
CA ASN A 558 19.04 -15.41 24.64
C ASN A 558 19.14 -16.77 25.32
N SER A 559 20.34 -17.37 25.42
CA SER A 559 20.56 -18.65 26.11
C SER A 559 20.71 -18.50 27.62
N THR A 560 20.92 -17.28 28.12
CA THR A 560 21.13 -17.01 29.54
C THR A 560 19.81 -16.65 30.20
N SER A 561 19.40 -17.38 31.25
CA SER A 561 18.14 -17.11 31.97
C SER A 561 18.13 -15.73 32.66
N THR A 562 19.29 -15.17 32.95
CA THR A 562 19.46 -13.82 33.51
C THR A 562 19.73 -12.80 32.41
N LYS A 563 19.11 -11.62 32.51
CA LYS A 563 19.27 -10.50 31.55
C LYS A 563 20.63 -9.81 31.72
N VAL A 564 21.71 -10.47 31.32
CA VAL A 564 23.08 -9.92 31.35
C VAL A 564 23.25 -8.89 30.22
N PRO A 565 23.80 -7.68 30.50
CA PRO A 565 24.12 -6.71 29.47
C PRO A 565 25.09 -7.28 28.43
N TRP A 566 24.81 -7.06 27.15
CA TRP A 566 25.63 -7.57 26.03
C TRP A 566 27.12 -7.17 26.14
N THR A 567 27.41 -6.02 26.75
CA THR A 567 28.79 -5.54 26.93
C THR A 567 29.61 -6.43 27.85
N LYS A 568 29.00 -7.10 28.82
CA LYS A 568 29.68 -8.06 29.71
C LYS A 568 29.97 -9.39 29.01
N LEU A 569 29.17 -9.73 28.00
CA LEU A 569 29.32 -10.96 27.22
C LEU A 569 30.30 -10.81 26.06
N LEU A 570 30.61 -9.56 25.68
CA LEU A 570 31.38 -9.27 24.47
C LEU A 570 32.78 -9.90 24.49
N GLU A 571 33.48 -9.85 25.62
CA GLU A 571 34.82 -10.43 25.76
C GLU A 571 34.81 -11.95 25.53
N SER A 572 33.92 -12.67 26.23
CA SER A 572 33.72 -14.12 26.05
C SER A 572 33.36 -14.45 24.60
N VAL A 573 32.43 -13.71 23.99
CA VAL A 573 32.00 -13.93 22.59
C VAL A 573 33.14 -13.68 21.59
N THR A 574 33.98 -12.68 21.85
CA THR A 574 35.14 -12.34 21.01
C THR A 574 36.21 -13.42 21.09
N ASN A 575 36.51 -13.91 22.31
CA ASN A 575 37.46 -15.00 22.52
C ASN A 575 36.95 -16.31 21.87
N GLU A 576 35.68 -16.65 22.06
CA GLU A 576 35.06 -17.81 21.43
C GLU A 576 35.11 -17.73 19.89
N TYR A 577 34.92 -16.53 19.32
CA TYR A 577 35.10 -16.33 17.88
C TYR A 577 36.55 -16.58 17.45
N ASN A 578 37.51 -15.97 18.14
CA ASN A 578 38.94 -16.09 17.80
C ASN A 578 39.48 -17.52 17.98
N LEU A 579 38.85 -18.33 18.82
CA LEU A 579 39.18 -19.74 19.02
C LEU A 579 38.43 -20.71 18.08
N THR A 580 37.43 -20.22 17.32
CA THR A 580 36.70 -21.06 16.36
C THR A 580 37.40 -21.08 14.99
N PRO A 581 37.65 -22.26 14.39
CA PRO A 581 38.17 -22.35 13.03
C PRO A 581 37.29 -21.64 11.99
N HIS A 582 37.89 -20.76 11.20
CA HIS A 582 37.16 -20.02 10.16
C HIS A 582 36.98 -20.86 8.89
N SER A 583 35.82 -20.82 8.25
CA SER A 583 35.48 -21.70 7.12
C SER A 583 36.39 -21.60 5.91
N ILE A 584 36.98 -20.41 5.68
CA ILE A 584 37.93 -20.13 4.59
C ILE A 584 39.36 -20.53 4.96
N THR A 585 39.91 -19.99 6.05
CA THR A 585 41.31 -20.24 6.43
C THR A 585 41.50 -21.66 6.96
N LYS A 586 40.44 -22.27 7.52
CA LYS A 586 40.41 -23.53 8.27
C LYS A 586 41.12 -23.50 9.62
N TYR A 587 41.68 -22.36 10.01
CA TYR A 587 42.37 -22.18 11.28
C TYR A 587 41.59 -21.23 12.19
N PRO A 588 41.70 -21.39 13.53
CA PRO A 588 41.28 -20.37 14.48
C PRO A 588 42.05 -19.07 14.28
N PRO A 589 41.39 -17.90 14.31
CA PRO A 589 42.09 -16.62 14.24
C PRO A 589 43.16 -16.40 15.31
N ALA A 590 42.95 -16.90 16.54
CA ALA A 590 43.93 -16.86 17.62
C ALA A 590 45.17 -17.71 17.31
N TYR A 591 44.98 -18.85 16.63
CA TYR A 591 46.09 -19.70 16.20
C TYR A 591 46.95 -18.99 15.14
N LEU A 592 46.32 -18.37 14.15
CA LEU A 592 47.03 -17.63 13.11
C LEU A 592 47.76 -16.39 13.67
N LEU A 593 47.24 -15.76 14.72
CA LEU A 593 47.89 -14.59 15.32
C LEU A 593 48.98 -14.97 16.33
N LEU A 594 48.66 -15.81 17.30
CA LEU A 594 49.47 -16.08 18.50
C LEU A 594 49.87 -17.57 18.66
N GLY A 595 49.41 -18.46 17.78
CA GLY A 595 49.61 -19.91 17.95
C GLY A 595 48.69 -20.57 18.99
N THR A 596 47.70 -19.84 19.51
CA THR A 596 46.81 -20.34 20.56
C THR A 596 45.74 -21.29 20.01
N LEU A 597 45.59 -22.45 20.66
CA LEU A 597 44.57 -23.45 20.34
C LEU A 597 43.33 -23.33 21.24
N PRO A 598 42.15 -23.78 20.77
CA PRO A 598 40.94 -23.83 21.59
C PRO A 598 41.00 -24.85 22.73
N TYR A 599 41.82 -25.90 22.60
CA TYR A 599 42.02 -26.95 23.59
C TYR A 599 43.39 -27.59 23.39
N ASP A 600 43.96 -28.09 24.48
CA ASP A 600 45.17 -28.91 24.44
C ASP A 600 44.83 -30.33 23.96
N SER A 601 45.80 -30.98 23.31
CA SER A 601 45.65 -32.39 22.94
C SER A 601 45.69 -33.25 24.20
N PRO A 602 44.64 -34.00 24.54
CA PRO A 602 44.61 -34.83 25.75
C PRO A 602 45.68 -35.95 25.75
N ILE A 603 46.27 -36.24 24.59
CA ILE A 603 47.25 -37.31 24.39
C ILE A 603 48.66 -36.73 24.12
N GLY A 604 48.81 -35.40 23.99
CA GLY A 604 50.09 -34.68 23.93
C GLY A 604 51.01 -34.95 22.72
N GLN A 605 50.69 -35.91 21.84
CA GLN A 605 51.65 -36.41 20.85
C GLN A 605 51.39 -35.95 19.39
N ASN A 606 50.19 -35.44 19.07
CA ASN A 606 49.87 -34.98 17.70
C ASN A 606 49.50 -33.48 17.69
N SER A 607 50.26 -32.67 16.94
CA SER A 607 49.85 -31.31 16.57
C SER A 607 48.84 -31.40 15.44
N TYR A 608 47.59 -30.98 15.69
CA TYR A 608 46.53 -31.00 14.68
C TYR A 608 46.79 -30.00 13.54
N TYR A 609 47.42 -28.88 13.84
CA TYR A 609 47.76 -27.84 12.86
C TYR A 609 49.26 -27.81 12.56
N GLU A 610 49.57 -27.42 11.34
CA GLU A 610 50.92 -27.11 10.88
C GLU A 610 51.48 -25.89 11.65
N PRO A 611 52.81 -25.72 11.75
CA PRO A 611 53.42 -24.55 12.39
C PRO A 611 52.81 -23.23 11.92
N VAL A 612 52.71 -22.25 12.82
CA VAL A 612 51.96 -20.99 12.60
C VAL A 612 52.31 -20.29 11.28
N ASN A 613 53.58 -20.26 10.89
CA ASN A 613 54.01 -19.62 9.64
C ASN A 613 53.51 -20.37 8.39
N GLU A 614 53.51 -21.71 8.43
CA GLU A 614 52.97 -22.53 7.35
C GLU A 614 51.44 -22.41 7.30
N ALA A 615 50.77 -22.45 8.45
CA ALA A 615 49.34 -22.22 8.56
C ALA A 615 48.92 -20.85 7.98
N ARG A 616 49.72 -19.79 8.20
CA ARG A 616 49.51 -18.45 7.60
C ARG A 616 49.62 -18.47 6.07
N ASN A 617 50.62 -19.18 5.52
CA ASN A 617 50.80 -19.32 4.08
C ASN A 617 49.62 -20.09 3.44
N LEU A 618 49.19 -21.19 4.06
CA LEU A 618 48.01 -21.95 3.64
C LEU A 618 46.72 -21.12 3.73
N ALA A 619 46.56 -20.35 4.81
CA ALA A 619 45.42 -19.44 4.97
C ALA A 619 45.39 -18.34 3.90
N LEU A 620 46.56 -17.82 3.50
CA LEU A 620 46.70 -16.86 2.41
C LEU A 620 46.26 -17.49 1.08
N GLN A 621 46.80 -18.66 0.72
CA GLN A 621 46.45 -19.38 -0.51
C GLN A 621 44.94 -19.66 -0.59
N ARG A 622 44.35 -20.22 0.47
CA ARG A 622 42.90 -20.47 0.56
C ARG A 622 42.08 -19.18 0.41
N THR A 623 42.58 -18.06 0.94
CA THR A 623 41.92 -16.76 0.80
C THR A 623 41.98 -16.25 -0.65
N ILE A 624 43.11 -16.39 -1.34
CA ILE A 624 43.28 -16.02 -2.75
C ILE A 624 42.33 -16.84 -3.63
N ASP A 625 42.28 -18.16 -3.43
CA ASP A 625 41.39 -19.05 -4.20
C ASP A 625 39.92 -18.68 -4.01
N TYR A 626 39.54 -18.40 -2.76
CA TYR A 626 38.19 -17.97 -2.43
C TYR A 626 37.85 -16.62 -3.08
N HIS A 627 38.78 -15.68 -3.03
CA HIS A 627 38.66 -14.37 -3.67
C HIS A 627 38.46 -14.48 -5.18
N ASN A 628 39.28 -15.29 -5.87
CA ASN A 628 39.18 -15.52 -7.31
C ASN A 628 37.84 -16.15 -7.70
N LYS A 629 37.41 -17.20 -6.99
CA LYS A 629 36.10 -17.84 -7.22
C LYS A 629 34.93 -16.88 -7.02
N ASN A 630 35.00 -16.02 -6.00
CA ASN A 630 33.97 -15.00 -5.76
C ASN A 630 33.99 -13.89 -6.80
N LYS A 631 35.17 -13.45 -7.25
CA LYS A 631 35.32 -12.43 -8.29
C LYS A 631 34.63 -12.87 -9.58
N ILE A 632 34.94 -14.07 -10.06
CA ILE A 632 34.31 -14.65 -11.26
C ILE A 632 32.77 -14.68 -11.15
N ARG A 633 32.25 -15.18 -10.01
CA ARG A 633 30.79 -15.26 -9.78
C ARG A 633 30.12 -13.90 -9.68
N TYR A 634 30.78 -12.92 -9.07
CA TYR A 634 30.26 -11.57 -8.92
C TYR A 634 30.25 -10.88 -10.28
N ASP A 635 31.41 -10.83 -10.94
CA ASP A 635 31.66 -10.11 -12.20
C ASP A 635 30.76 -10.58 -13.35
N ALA A 636 30.36 -11.86 -13.37
CA ALA A 636 29.39 -12.39 -14.35
C ALA A 636 28.05 -11.61 -14.41
N ARG A 637 27.69 -10.91 -13.32
CA ARG A 637 26.46 -10.11 -13.19
C ARG A 637 26.63 -8.65 -13.61
N PHE A 638 27.86 -8.21 -13.86
CA PHE A 638 28.21 -6.82 -14.15
C PHE A 638 28.72 -6.66 -15.59
N VAL A 639 28.75 -5.40 -16.06
CA VAL A 639 29.37 -5.01 -17.32
C VAL A 639 30.64 -4.26 -16.99
N ASP A 640 31.75 -4.72 -17.58
CA ASP A 640 33.00 -3.97 -17.60
C ASP A 640 32.91 -2.87 -18.68
N LYS A 641 32.31 -1.74 -18.31
CA LYS A 641 32.26 -0.56 -19.17
C LYS A 641 33.12 0.53 -18.53
N LYS A 642 34.18 0.92 -19.26
CA LYS A 642 35.01 2.06 -18.89
C LYS A 642 34.31 3.36 -19.29
N PHE A 643 34.36 4.35 -18.41
CA PHE A 643 33.85 5.70 -18.66
C PHE A 643 35.03 6.60 -19.00
N ASN A 644 34.93 7.33 -20.10
CA ASN A 644 35.97 8.26 -20.53
C ASN A 644 35.61 9.69 -20.10
N PRO A 645 36.61 10.57 -19.87
CA PRO A 645 36.35 11.99 -19.71
C PRO A 645 35.52 12.54 -20.89
N GLY A 646 34.49 13.33 -20.59
CA GLY A 646 33.51 13.85 -21.56
C GLY A 646 32.25 13.00 -21.74
N ASP A 647 32.21 11.76 -21.24
CA ASP A 647 31.00 10.95 -21.28
C ASP A 647 29.88 11.57 -20.42
N LEU A 648 28.66 11.63 -20.94
CA LEU A 648 27.47 12.01 -20.18
C LEU A 648 26.88 10.80 -19.45
N VAL A 649 26.75 10.92 -18.12
CA VAL A 649 26.24 9.87 -17.24
C VAL A 649 25.12 10.39 -16.34
N VAL A 650 24.27 9.48 -15.89
CA VAL A 650 23.31 9.75 -14.80
C VAL A 650 23.80 9.04 -13.54
N TYR A 651 23.69 9.72 -12.40
CA TYR A 651 24.14 9.23 -11.10
C TYR A 651 22.98 8.61 -10.35
N GLU A 652 23.11 7.37 -9.85
CA GLU A 652 22.09 6.73 -9.00
C GLU A 652 22.19 7.24 -7.56
N GLU A 653 21.17 7.95 -7.09
CA GLU A 653 21.14 8.51 -5.74
C GLU A 653 20.74 7.45 -4.71
N PHE A 654 21.71 7.02 -3.89
CA PHE A 654 21.46 6.09 -2.79
C PHE A 654 20.78 6.78 -1.60
N HIS A 655 19.46 6.63 -1.50
CA HIS A 655 18.69 7.09 -0.33
C HIS A 655 18.47 5.94 0.66
N TYR A 656 18.88 6.13 1.93
CA TYR A 656 18.55 5.23 3.04
C TYR A 656 17.01 5.13 3.24
N PRO A 657 16.49 4.01 3.73
CA PRO A 657 15.11 3.60 3.49
C PRO A 657 14.14 4.43 4.35
N ASN A 658 13.44 5.40 3.73
CA ASN A 658 12.00 5.67 3.94
C ASN A 658 11.55 7.07 3.54
N THR A 659 12.43 8.02 3.21
CA THR A 659 11.97 9.42 3.20
C THR A 659 11.30 9.87 1.91
N ARG A 660 11.53 9.25 0.73
CA ARG A 660 10.95 9.78 -0.53
C ARG A 660 10.70 8.74 -1.62
N LYS A 661 9.58 7.99 -1.53
CA LYS A 661 9.15 7.06 -2.60
C LYS A 661 8.92 7.72 -3.97
N LEU A 662 8.74 9.05 -3.99
CA LEU A 662 8.46 9.84 -5.19
C LEU A 662 9.68 10.63 -5.71
N THR A 663 10.85 10.52 -5.06
CA THR A 663 12.06 11.19 -5.55
C THR A 663 12.70 10.38 -6.68
N PRO A 664 13.19 11.05 -7.75
CA PRO A 664 13.91 10.37 -8.81
C PRO A 664 15.10 9.56 -8.27
N PRO A 665 15.22 8.27 -8.61
CA PRO A 665 16.37 7.45 -8.23
C PRO A 665 17.68 7.85 -8.92
N PHE A 666 17.62 8.68 -9.97
CA PHE A 666 18.82 9.16 -10.68
C PHE A 666 18.83 10.69 -10.80
N SER A 667 20.02 11.28 -10.80
CA SER A 667 20.29 12.70 -11.07
C SER A 667 21.30 12.90 -12.20
N GLY A 668 21.32 14.10 -12.79
CA GLY A 668 22.15 14.46 -13.94
C GLY A 668 21.32 15.01 -15.12
N PRO A 669 21.83 14.94 -16.36
CA PRO A 669 23.11 14.32 -16.75
C PRO A 669 24.33 15.08 -16.20
N TYR A 670 25.38 14.33 -15.88
CA TYR A 670 26.69 14.84 -15.45
C TYR A 670 27.75 14.45 -16.47
N GLU A 671 28.77 15.28 -16.61
CA GLU A 671 29.94 14.98 -17.44
C GLU A 671 31.03 14.30 -16.59
N VAL A 672 31.60 13.22 -17.11
CA VAL A 672 32.76 12.57 -16.49
C VAL A 672 33.98 13.47 -16.67
N ILE A 673 34.56 13.99 -15.58
CA ILE A 673 35.72 14.88 -15.64
C ILE A 673 37.03 14.09 -15.70
N LYS A 674 37.16 13.06 -14.84
CA LYS A 674 38.39 12.29 -14.69
C LYS A 674 38.12 10.93 -14.04
N GLN A 675 38.85 9.91 -14.49
CA GLN A 675 38.91 8.61 -13.80
C GLN A 675 39.85 8.69 -12.59
N CYS A 676 39.33 8.41 -11.40
CA CYS A 676 40.10 8.47 -10.14
C CYS A 676 40.72 7.11 -9.72
N SER A 677 40.25 6.00 -10.29
CA SER A 677 40.72 4.64 -10.02
C SER A 677 40.42 3.73 -11.20
N GLU A 678 41.25 2.69 -11.39
CA GLU A 678 41.03 1.62 -12.38
C GLU A 678 39.84 0.71 -12.03
#